data_AF-A0A2K2G5P5-F1
#
_entry.id   AF-A0A2K2G5P5-F1
#
_cell.length_a   1.000
_cell.length_b   1.000
_cell.length_c   1.000
_cell.angle_alpha   90.00
_cell.angle_beta   90.00
_cell.angle_gamma   90.00
#
_symmetry.space_group_name_H-M   'P 1'
#
loop_
_entity.id
_entity.type
_entity.pdbx_description
1 polymer ?
#
loop_
_entity_poly.entity_id
_entity_poly.type
_entity_poly.pdbx_seq_one_letter_code
_entity_poly.pdbx_strand_id
1 'polypeptide(L)'
;MNAGARGIGAARYVGTRQPRKEDGRLLTGRGQFTDDVRVPGMLHVAYVRSAVARGRIVAIDLETARTMPGVHAIYTQADLAAVPVRFQTFFFTPMEAPVTLLADGRVACVGDPVAMVIAESRAQAEDAASLVEVTIEEEAPVVTIADAKTGPLVHPDRDDNVAAEMGDEDTRDAIQPLLDASAHVVSTRVRHQRIAQSPMEARACAVSPDGANEMTVWLGCQSPHLAARYIAQVLELPAEAIRVIARDVGGGFGLKNIPWKEEMAVIAAAKLLRRPLKWIEDRFEALTASSHAREQDVTLSVGFDADARLTAAWCDYACNNGAWPMGEDANIAVHMFMWPCYKLPAYGFVTRGWYTNTMGLGAYRGPWAMESLVRETLLDKAARRIGIDPVELRRRNLVYLTDQPHTSTLGIPVEDITPGECLDKLVAHVDFPAFRREQAQARKEGRYLGIGVATYVEPTGAAGSMAPMTGETVHLRIEPTGKVVAMLSTHSQGHGTATTMAQVIAEQLGVPYEDVAVYEGDSAIGAFSPGAAGSRQGVIAGGATWKAAQLLAEKVKIVAAHLSNASVETVTIEGGMVHIDGAPEMSRPLREIAEIAYGEPGRLPEGASTGLEAQFRYQPPPMTMTSAAHCCMVEVDAETGFVKILRWISSEDCGTVINPGVVEGQIAGGLAQAIGQVLLEDMPYDARGNPLAATFKDYMLPTIFDVPDFEYLHASTPSQTIGGMRGVGEGGCIIGPPTLVNAIADALSPFGEIDELVLPLTPARILDVIEQRDVSGRHAGPKAAPVVEDAAPIDVVPEAPVSSIDGGIEGDWAMVLKTPMGPQEMVAHFDCDGDAVSGYLEAPEGRQDYAGGVLSGNQLKFEMKVEKPMKITLKYDLVFAGDTVSGKCKMGMFGSAKVTGARVK
;
A
#
# COMPACT_ATOMS: atom_id res chain seq x y z
N MET A 1 31.39 5.86 -10.49
CA MET A 1 32.61 5.61 -9.66
C MET A 1 33.05 6.95 -9.06
N ASN A 2 32.88 7.16 -7.75
CA ASN A 2 33.44 8.33 -7.05
C ASN A 2 34.64 7.90 -6.21
N ALA A 3 35.78 8.53 -6.48
CA ALA A 3 37.02 8.40 -5.72
C ALA A 3 37.07 9.56 -4.72
N GLY A 4 36.72 9.28 -3.46
CA GLY A 4 36.87 10.21 -2.35
C GLY A 4 36.68 9.43 -1.05
N ALA A 5 37.79 9.24 -0.32
CA ALA A 5 37.92 8.46 0.93
C ALA A 5 37.58 6.95 0.82
N ARG A 6 38.42 6.20 0.09
CA ARG A 6 38.48 4.73 0.23
C ARG A 6 39.28 4.38 1.49
N GLY A 7 38.58 4.06 2.58
CA GLY A 7 39.21 3.33 3.69
C GLY A 7 39.69 1.96 3.16
N ILE A 8 40.99 1.74 3.19
CA ILE A 8 41.62 0.45 2.87
C ILE A 8 41.70 -0.30 4.20
N GLY A 9 41.05 -1.46 4.29
CA GLY A 9 41.13 -2.36 5.46
C GLY A 9 39.82 -2.69 6.17
N ALA A 10 38.71 -2.93 5.47
CA ALA A 10 37.54 -3.57 6.09
C ALA A 10 37.00 -4.64 5.15
N ALA A 11 36.62 -5.81 5.70
CA ALA A 11 35.89 -6.82 4.94
C ALA A 11 34.61 -6.19 4.36
N ARG A 12 34.43 -6.31 3.04
CA ARG A 12 33.23 -5.79 2.35
C ARG A 12 32.07 -6.76 2.55
N TYR A 13 30.99 -6.30 3.16
CA TYR A 13 29.78 -7.08 3.40
C TYR A 13 28.60 -6.61 2.54
N VAL A 14 28.44 -5.31 2.34
CA VAL A 14 27.44 -4.71 1.45
C VAL A 14 27.73 -5.14 0.02
N GLY A 15 26.71 -5.61 -0.68
CA GLY A 15 26.80 -6.16 -2.03
C GLY A 15 27.23 -7.64 -2.09
N THR A 16 27.47 -8.29 -0.94
CA THR A 16 27.81 -9.73 -0.88
C THR A 16 26.59 -10.58 -0.49
N ARG A 17 26.59 -11.85 -0.94
CA ARG A 17 25.56 -12.84 -0.60
C ARG A 17 25.87 -13.50 0.74
N GLN A 18 25.67 -12.78 1.84
CA GLN A 18 25.77 -13.38 3.17
C GLN A 18 24.60 -14.34 3.42
N PRO A 19 24.84 -15.50 4.08
CA PRO A 19 23.78 -16.37 4.55
C PRO A 19 22.82 -15.62 5.48
N ARG A 20 21.54 -15.98 5.43
CA ARG A 20 20.54 -15.32 6.27
C ARG A 20 20.69 -15.74 7.73
N LYS A 21 20.78 -14.75 8.64
CA LYS A 21 20.81 -14.97 10.11
C LYS A 21 19.53 -15.63 10.62
N GLU A 22 18.41 -15.43 9.94
CA GLU A 22 17.10 -15.94 10.34
C GLU A 22 16.92 -17.43 9.99
N ASP A 23 17.61 -17.94 8.97
CA ASP A 23 17.42 -19.31 8.44
C ASP A 23 17.66 -20.40 9.49
N GLY A 24 18.64 -20.21 10.37
CA GLY A 24 18.98 -21.20 11.38
C GLY A 24 17.80 -21.61 12.26
N ARG A 25 16.94 -20.64 12.66
CA ARG A 25 15.73 -20.95 13.44
C ARG A 25 14.56 -21.39 12.56
N LEU A 26 14.41 -20.80 11.37
CA LEU A 26 13.27 -21.07 10.49
C LEU A 26 13.33 -22.46 9.84
N LEU A 27 14.52 -22.93 9.48
CA LEU A 27 14.73 -24.26 8.86
C LEU A 27 14.75 -25.41 9.88
N THR A 28 14.72 -25.13 11.18
CA THR A 28 14.81 -26.15 12.24
C THR A 28 13.55 -26.25 13.09
N GLY A 29 12.44 -25.63 12.67
CA GLY A 29 11.19 -25.61 13.43
C GLY A 29 11.30 -24.84 14.75
N ARG A 30 12.22 -23.88 14.83
CA ARG A 30 12.46 -23.02 15.99
C ARG A 30 12.07 -21.56 15.75
N GLY A 31 11.41 -21.29 14.63
CA GLY A 31 10.69 -20.04 14.45
C GLY A 31 9.61 -19.88 15.52
N GLN A 32 9.21 -18.64 15.79
CA GLN A 32 8.14 -18.33 16.73
C GLN A 32 7.13 -17.41 16.08
N PHE A 33 6.06 -18.02 15.55
CA PHE A 33 4.90 -17.36 14.98
C PHE A 33 3.87 -17.07 16.06
N THR A 34 2.81 -16.33 15.72
CA THR A 34 1.80 -15.92 16.72
C THR A 34 1.08 -17.12 17.32
N ASP A 35 0.81 -18.16 16.52
CA ASP A 35 0.21 -19.38 17.05
C ASP A 35 1.16 -20.22 17.91
N ASP A 36 2.46 -19.98 17.92
CA ASP A 36 3.37 -20.71 18.81
C ASP A 36 3.31 -20.19 20.26
N VAL A 37 2.76 -19.00 20.46
CA VAL A 37 2.64 -18.36 21.78
C VAL A 37 1.75 -19.19 22.70
N ARG A 38 2.20 -19.39 23.94
CA ARG A 38 1.44 -20.05 25.01
C ARG A 38 1.57 -19.22 26.28
N VAL A 39 0.43 -18.80 26.84
CA VAL A 39 0.36 -18.06 28.12
C VAL A 39 -0.51 -18.89 29.09
N PRO A 40 -0.14 -19.00 30.39
CA PRO A 40 -0.96 -19.73 31.35
C PRO A 40 -2.41 -19.21 31.41
N GLY A 41 -3.37 -20.14 31.40
CA GLY A 41 -4.80 -19.79 31.48
C GLY A 41 -5.39 -19.18 30.21
N MET A 42 -4.65 -19.19 29.09
CA MET A 42 -5.11 -18.71 27.78
C MET A 42 -6.31 -19.49 27.27
N LEU A 43 -7.31 -18.75 26.78
CA LEU A 43 -8.50 -19.27 26.12
C LEU A 43 -8.43 -19.02 24.61
N HIS A 44 -9.31 -19.71 23.88
CA HIS A 44 -9.39 -19.65 22.42
C HIS A 44 -10.69 -18.99 21.97
N VAL A 45 -10.58 -18.25 20.88
CA VAL A 45 -11.68 -17.47 20.30
C VAL A 45 -12.09 -18.06 18.94
N ALA A 46 -13.39 -18.18 18.71
CA ALA A 46 -13.99 -18.43 17.40
C ALA A 46 -15.09 -17.39 17.12
N TYR A 47 -15.28 -17.01 15.86
CA TYR A 47 -16.32 -16.08 15.45
C TYR A 47 -17.52 -16.80 14.85
N VAL A 48 -18.72 -16.34 15.20
CA VAL A 48 -19.94 -16.60 14.44
C VAL A 48 -20.05 -15.52 13.39
N ARG A 49 -20.07 -15.90 12.11
CA ARG A 49 -20.01 -14.95 10.98
C ARG A 49 -21.30 -14.97 10.17
N SER A 50 -21.61 -13.84 9.55
CA SER A 50 -22.75 -13.71 8.65
C SER A 50 -22.57 -14.59 7.41
N ALA A 51 -23.60 -15.36 7.06
CA ALA A 51 -23.73 -16.04 5.77
C ALA A 51 -24.49 -15.21 4.72
N VAL A 52 -24.88 -13.97 5.07
CA VAL A 52 -25.69 -13.07 4.25
C VAL A 52 -24.91 -11.79 3.99
N ALA A 53 -24.88 -11.35 2.72
CA ALA A 53 -24.14 -10.14 2.32
C ALA A 53 -24.77 -8.83 2.79
N ARG A 54 -26.10 -8.78 2.93
CA ARG A 54 -26.82 -7.59 3.40
C ARG A 54 -28.11 -7.98 4.09
N GLY A 55 -28.34 -7.44 5.28
CA GLY A 55 -29.60 -7.67 5.98
C GLY A 55 -29.61 -7.17 7.42
N ARG A 56 -30.80 -7.13 8.01
CA ARG A 56 -31.01 -6.71 9.40
C ARG A 56 -30.97 -7.92 10.33
N ILE A 57 -30.20 -7.82 11.41
CA ILE A 57 -30.16 -8.84 12.46
C ILE A 57 -31.44 -8.72 13.28
N VAL A 58 -32.25 -9.77 13.31
CA VAL A 58 -33.52 -9.84 14.03
C VAL A 58 -33.32 -10.42 15.42
N ALA A 59 -32.53 -11.49 15.53
CA ALA A 59 -32.24 -12.19 16.78
C ALA A 59 -30.92 -12.95 16.70
N ILE A 60 -30.29 -13.13 17.86
CA ILE A 60 -29.10 -13.98 18.07
C ILE A 60 -29.41 -14.90 19.25
N ASP A 61 -29.56 -16.20 19.02
CA ASP A 61 -29.72 -17.20 20.07
C ASP A 61 -28.36 -17.75 20.50
N LEU A 62 -28.07 -17.61 21.79
CA LEU A 62 -26.83 -18.00 22.43
C LEU A 62 -27.02 -19.10 23.49
N GLU A 63 -28.26 -19.52 23.77
CA GLU A 63 -28.59 -20.32 24.97
C GLU A 63 -27.86 -21.67 24.97
N THR A 64 -27.95 -22.42 23.87
CA THR A 64 -27.32 -23.74 23.75
C THR A 64 -25.80 -23.62 23.88
N ALA A 65 -25.18 -22.74 23.09
CA ALA A 65 -23.73 -22.55 23.07
C ALA A 65 -23.17 -22.11 24.43
N ARG A 66 -23.88 -21.25 25.18
CA ARG A 66 -23.45 -20.79 26.52
C ARG A 66 -23.34 -21.90 27.56
N THR A 67 -24.09 -22.99 27.40
CA THR A 67 -24.10 -24.11 28.35
C THR A 67 -23.11 -25.21 28.01
N MET A 68 -22.40 -25.11 26.87
CA MET A 68 -21.48 -26.14 26.43
C MET A 68 -20.22 -26.23 27.33
N PRO A 69 -19.71 -27.45 27.59
CA PRO A 69 -18.50 -27.64 28.37
C PRO A 69 -17.29 -26.89 27.80
N GLY A 70 -16.62 -26.11 28.64
CA GLY A 70 -15.42 -25.34 28.31
C GLY A 70 -15.70 -23.98 27.67
N VAL A 71 -16.95 -23.61 27.39
CA VAL A 71 -17.32 -22.25 26.98
C VAL A 71 -17.29 -21.34 28.22
N HIS A 72 -16.54 -20.24 28.12
CA HIS A 72 -16.39 -19.25 29.18
C HIS A 72 -17.24 -18.01 28.98
N ALA A 73 -17.38 -17.56 27.73
CA ALA A 73 -18.16 -16.38 27.39
C ALA A 73 -18.57 -16.44 25.91
N ILE A 74 -19.70 -15.84 25.60
CA ILE A 74 -20.08 -15.50 24.23
C ILE A 74 -20.47 -14.03 24.23
N TYR A 75 -19.76 -13.21 23.46
CA TYR A 75 -19.95 -11.78 23.36
C TYR A 75 -20.58 -11.38 22.02
N THR A 76 -21.55 -10.49 22.11
CA THR A 76 -22.12 -9.72 21.00
C THR A 76 -21.54 -8.29 21.00
N GLN A 77 -21.87 -7.46 20.01
CA GLN A 77 -21.45 -6.06 20.04
C GLN A 77 -21.92 -5.34 21.32
N ALA A 78 -23.10 -5.67 21.85
CA ALA A 78 -23.63 -5.06 23.07
C ALA A 78 -22.75 -5.33 24.30
N ASP A 79 -22.16 -6.53 24.39
CA ASP A 79 -21.23 -6.89 25.47
C ASP A 79 -19.89 -6.14 25.30
N LEU A 80 -19.37 -6.10 24.07
CA LEU A 80 -18.08 -5.47 23.78
C LEU A 80 -18.13 -3.94 23.85
N ALA A 81 -19.31 -3.32 23.70
CA ALA A 81 -19.50 -1.87 23.81
C ALA A 81 -19.12 -1.30 25.19
N ALA A 82 -18.95 -2.16 26.22
CA ALA A 82 -18.37 -1.77 27.50
C ALA A 82 -16.90 -1.30 27.41
N VAL A 83 -16.19 -1.65 26.32
CA VAL A 83 -14.88 -1.08 25.97
C VAL A 83 -15.09 -0.13 24.79
N PRO A 84 -14.92 1.19 24.96
CA PRO A 84 -15.04 2.11 23.84
C PRO A 84 -13.93 1.86 22.83
N VAL A 85 -14.31 1.68 21.56
CA VAL A 85 -13.41 1.47 20.43
C VAL A 85 -13.75 2.50 19.36
N ARG A 86 -12.79 3.35 19.02
CA ARG A 86 -12.93 4.39 17.98
C ARG A 86 -12.01 4.07 16.82
N PHE A 87 -12.51 3.28 15.87
CA PHE A 87 -11.73 2.87 14.69
C PHE A 87 -11.22 4.07 13.90
N GLN A 88 -10.03 3.89 13.34
CA GLN A 88 -9.36 4.85 12.47
C GLN A 88 -8.85 4.14 11.22
N THR A 89 -8.71 4.89 10.13
CA THR A 89 -8.00 4.44 8.93
C THR A 89 -6.53 4.14 9.28
N PHE A 90 -5.82 3.49 8.35
CA PHE A 90 -4.35 3.42 8.38
C PHE A 90 -3.68 4.80 8.54
N PHE A 91 -4.30 5.87 8.04
CA PHE A 91 -3.79 7.24 8.13
C PHE A 91 -4.10 7.93 9.47
N PHE A 92 -4.66 7.21 10.44
CA PHE A 92 -5.11 7.74 11.74
C PHE A 92 -6.20 8.82 11.63
N THR A 93 -6.99 8.77 10.56
CA THR A 93 -8.20 9.60 10.41
C THR A 93 -9.43 8.81 10.86
N PRO A 94 -10.51 9.46 11.31
CA PRO A 94 -11.78 8.79 11.58
C PRO A 94 -12.29 8.05 10.32
N MET A 95 -13.02 6.96 10.54
CA MET A 95 -13.73 6.26 9.47
C MET A 95 -14.90 7.11 8.97
N GLU A 96 -15.18 7.07 7.68
CA GLU A 96 -16.31 7.78 7.08
C GLU A 96 -17.64 7.11 7.42
N ALA A 97 -17.65 5.78 7.46
CA ALA A 97 -18.77 4.99 7.97
C ALA A 97 -18.46 4.50 9.41
N PRO A 98 -19.42 4.58 10.36
CA PRO A 98 -19.22 4.02 11.70
C PRO A 98 -18.93 2.52 11.65
N VAL A 99 -17.81 2.11 12.26
CA VAL A 99 -17.37 0.70 12.34
C VAL A 99 -17.49 0.19 13.78
N THR A 100 -18.03 -1.01 13.94
CA THR A 100 -18.13 -1.73 15.22
C THR A 100 -17.22 -2.97 15.23
N LEU A 101 -16.93 -3.51 16.42
CA LEU A 101 -16.11 -4.73 16.58
C LEU A 101 -16.83 -5.95 15.97
N LEU A 102 -18.12 -6.08 16.27
CA LEU A 102 -19.04 -7.09 15.75
C LEU A 102 -20.23 -6.39 15.10
N ALA A 103 -20.87 -7.04 14.13
CA ALA A 103 -22.06 -6.57 13.45
C ALA A 103 -23.17 -6.23 14.48
N ASP A 104 -23.75 -5.04 14.34
CA ASP A 104 -24.76 -4.51 15.27
C ASP A 104 -25.99 -4.06 14.50
N GLY A 105 -27.12 -4.70 14.77
CA GLY A 105 -28.39 -4.48 14.07
C GLY A 105 -28.42 -4.88 12.60
N ARG A 106 -27.28 -4.96 11.90
CA ARG A 106 -27.18 -5.30 10.47
C ARG A 106 -25.85 -5.95 10.11
N VAL A 107 -25.86 -6.71 9.02
CA VAL A 107 -24.68 -7.26 8.34
C VAL A 107 -24.49 -6.55 7.00
N ALA A 108 -23.25 -6.33 6.59
CA ALA A 108 -22.92 -5.60 5.37
C ALA A 108 -22.02 -6.38 4.40
N CYS A 109 -21.51 -7.56 4.77
CA CYS A 109 -20.92 -8.52 3.84
C CYS A 109 -21.00 -9.94 4.41
N VAL A 110 -20.87 -10.95 3.55
CA VAL A 110 -20.60 -12.33 4.01
C VAL A 110 -19.26 -12.33 4.76
N GLY A 111 -19.19 -13.02 5.89
CA GLY A 111 -18.00 -13.04 6.74
C GLY A 111 -18.00 -12.01 7.88
N ASP A 112 -18.94 -11.06 7.91
CA ASP A 112 -19.08 -10.10 9.00
C ASP A 112 -19.21 -10.82 10.35
N PRO A 113 -18.36 -10.53 11.35
CA PRO A 113 -18.42 -11.23 12.63
C PRO A 113 -19.62 -10.71 13.44
N VAL A 114 -20.53 -11.60 13.85
CA VAL A 114 -21.78 -11.29 14.58
C VAL A 114 -21.64 -11.55 16.07
N ALA A 115 -20.98 -12.65 16.45
CA ALA A 115 -20.71 -13.02 17.83
C ALA A 115 -19.29 -13.60 17.98
N MET A 116 -18.75 -13.50 19.19
CA MET A 116 -17.45 -14.03 19.57
C MET A 116 -17.64 -15.08 20.66
N VAL A 117 -17.20 -16.32 20.40
CA VAL A 117 -17.20 -17.42 21.37
C VAL A 117 -15.81 -17.59 21.97
N ILE A 118 -15.74 -17.70 23.29
CA ILE A 118 -14.48 -17.87 24.04
C ILE A 118 -14.55 -19.19 24.83
N ALA A 119 -13.61 -20.10 24.57
CA ALA A 119 -13.58 -21.43 25.19
C ALA A 119 -12.17 -21.91 25.57
N GLU A 120 -12.07 -23.03 26.30
CA GLU A 120 -10.80 -23.63 26.75
C GLU A 120 -9.89 -24.11 25.61
N SER A 121 -10.46 -24.46 24.46
CA SER A 121 -9.73 -24.87 23.27
C SER A 121 -10.37 -24.34 22.00
N ARG A 122 -9.59 -24.29 20.91
CA ARG A 122 -10.09 -23.89 19.59
C ARG A 122 -11.28 -24.74 19.15
N ALA A 123 -11.17 -26.07 19.28
CA ALA A 123 -12.25 -26.98 18.89
C ALA A 123 -13.55 -26.71 19.66
N GLN A 124 -13.47 -26.49 20.98
CA GLN A 124 -14.67 -26.15 21.77
C GLN A 124 -15.26 -24.78 21.39
N ALA A 125 -14.43 -23.81 21.01
CA ALA A 125 -14.91 -22.51 20.56
C ALA A 125 -15.64 -22.65 19.22
N GLU A 126 -15.11 -23.43 18.27
CA GLU A 126 -15.72 -23.72 16.97
C GLU A 126 -17.02 -24.52 17.11
N ASP A 127 -17.02 -25.58 17.93
CA ASP A 127 -18.21 -26.39 18.22
C ASP A 127 -19.33 -25.51 18.78
N ALA A 128 -19.03 -24.63 19.73
CA ALA A 128 -20.01 -23.72 20.31
C ALA A 128 -20.44 -22.60 19.36
N ALA A 129 -19.55 -22.08 18.52
CA ALA A 129 -19.91 -21.11 17.48
C ALA A 129 -20.91 -21.71 16.47
N SER A 130 -20.80 -23.01 16.17
CA SER A 130 -21.72 -23.69 15.24
C SER A 130 -23.16 -23.84 15.76
N LEU A 131 -23.37 -23.69 17.08
CA LEU A 131 -24.69 -23.78 17.73
C LEU A 131 -25.31 -22.41 18.03
N VAL A 132 -24.65 -21.31 17.65
CA VAL A 132 -25.24 -19.97 17.72
C VAL A 132 -26.13 -19.77 16.49
N GLU A 133 -27.41 -19.49 16.71
CA GLU A 133 -28.36 -19.22 15.63
C GLU A 133 -28.54 -17.71 15.45
N VAL A 134 -28.29 -17.21 14.23
CA VAL A 134 -28.49 -15.80 13.87
C VAL A 134 -29.64 -15.71 12.88
N THR A 135 -30.70 -14.99 13.24
CA THR A 135 -31.82 -14.70 12.34
C THR A 135 -31.59 -13.36 11.65
N ILE A 136 -31.46 -13.39 10.32
CA ILE A 136 -31.23 -12.20 9.48
C ILE A 136 -32.42 -12.04 8.52
N GLU A 137 -33.00 -10.85 8.48
CA GLU A 137 -33.90 -10.44 7.40
C GLU A 137 -33.03 -10.00 6.22
N GLU A 138 -32.87 -10.89 5.22
CA GLU A 138 -32.02 -10.63 4.05
C GLU A 138 -32.56 -9.48 3.19
N GLU A 139 -31.64 -8.68 2.65
CA GLU A 139 -31.95 -7.64 1.69
C GLU A 139 -31.07 -7.80 0.44
N ALA A 140 -31.49 -7.22 -0.69
CA ALA A 140 -30.71 -7.28 -1.92
C ALA A 140 -29.34 -6.59 -1.73
N PRO A 141 -28.22 -7.28 -1.99
CA PRO A 141 -26.88 -6.71 -1.85
C PRO A 141 -26.46 -5.91 -3.07
N VAL A 142 -25.53 -4.98 -2.86
CA VAL A 142 -24.76 -4.29 -3.90
C VAL A 142 -23.45 -5.04 -4.06
N VAL A 143 -23.19 -5.72 -5.18
CA VAL A 143 -22.01 -6.60 -5.28
C VAL A 143 -20.89 -5.97 -6.11
N THR A 144 -21.24 -5.30 -7.21
CA THR A 144 -20.27 -4.73 -8.15
C THR A 144 -20.21 -3.20 -8.08
N ILE A 145 -19.15 -2.62 -8.64
CA ILE A 145 -19.04 -1.17 -8.85
C ILE A 145 -20.23 -0.64 -9.68
N ALA A 146 -20.73 -1.41 -10.63
CA ALA A 146 -21.89 -1.02 -11.44
C ALA A 146 -23.17 -0.96 -10.59
N ASP A 147 -23.38 -1.95 -9.70
CA ASP A 147 -24.51 -1.94 -8.77
C ASP A 147 -24.41 -0.77 -7.80
N ALA A 148 -23.20 -0.42 -7.33
CA ALA A 148 -23.02 0.66 -6.36
C ALA A 148 -23.45 2.03 -6.88
N LYS A 149 -23.37 2.25 -8.20
CA LYS A 149 -23.76 3.51 -8.86
C LYS A 149 -25.26 3.81 -8.80
N THR A 150 -26.11 2.79 -8.72
CA THR A 150 -27.56 2.94 -8.83
C THR A 150 -28.37 2.14 -7.79
N GLY A 151 -27.70 1.26 -7.06
CA GLY A 151 -28.30 0.36 -6.08
C GLY A 151 -28.54 1.00 -4.71
N PRO A 152 -29.07 0.22 -3.75
CA PRO A 152 -29.33 0.71 -2.39
C PRO A 152 -28.03 1.13 -1.69
N LEU A 153 -28.17 1.93 -0.64
CA LEU A 153 -27.03 2.34 0.18
C LEU A 153 -26.46 1.15 0.97
N VAL A 154 -25.14 0.93 0.86
CA VAL A 154 -24.41 -0.04 1.68
C VAL A 154 -24.35 0.44 3.13
N HIS A 155 -24.20 1.76 3.35
CA HIS A 155 -24.29 2.40 4.66
C HIS A 155 -25.49 3.37 4.69
N PRO A 156 -26.57 3.07 5.45
CA PRO A 156 -27.79 3.87 5.49
C PRO A 156 -27.59 5.33 5.92
N ASP A 157 -26.53 5.63 6.67
CA ASP A 157 -26.25 6.99 7.17
C ASP A 157 -25.51 7.88 6.14
N ARG A 158 -25.33 7.41 4.90
CA ARG A 158 -24.66 8.13 3.82
C ARG A 158 -25.65 8.63 2.77
N ASP A 159 -25.21 9.64 2.00
CA ASP A 159 -25.99 10.20 0.89
C ASP A 159 -25.88 9.33 -0.38
N ASP A 160 -24.76 8.62 -0.56
CA ASP A 160 -24.45 7.76 -1.70
C ASP A 160 -23.46 6.62 -1.34
N ASN A 161 -23.16 5.77 -2.31
CA ASN A 161 -22.17 4.68 -2.18
C ASN A 161 -20.74 5.12 -2.56
N VAL A 162 -20.45 6.41 -2.72
CA VAL A 162 -19.09 6.89 -2.98
C VAL A 162 -18.33 6.93 -1.65
N ALA A 163 -17.30 6.10 -1.52
CA ALA A 163 -16.42 6.04 -0.36
C ALA A 163 -15.41 7.19 -0.35
N ALA A 164 -14.83 7.48 -1.52
CA ALA A 164 -13.90 8.57 -1.73
C ALA A 164 -13.92 8.99 -3.22
N GLU A 165 -13.61 10.26 -3.50
CA GLU A 165 -13.54 10.80 -4.86
C GLU A 165 -12.37 11.79 -4.98
N MET A 166 -11.63 11.74 -6.09
CA MET A 166 -10.61 12.72 -6.45
C MET A 166 -10.58 12.97 -7.96
N GLY A 167 -9.89 14.04 -8.38
CA GLY A 167 -9.91 14.51 -9.76
C GLY A 167 -11.15 15.35 -10.08
N ASP A 168 -11.31 15.74 -11.35
CA ASP A 168 -12.47 16.54 -11.78
C ASP A 168 -12.79 16.26 -13.26
N GLU A 169 -14.07 16.08 -13.56
CA GLU A 169 -14.58 16.00 -14.93
C GLU A 169 -14.34 17.30 -15.70
N ASP A 170 -14.28 18.46 -15.02
CA ASP A 170 -13.93 19.74 -15.65
C ASP A 170 -12.51 19.72 -16.25
N THR A 171 -11.60 18.89 -15.73
CA THR A 171 -10.26 18.73 -16.34
C THR A 171 -10.34 18.02 -17.69
N ARG A 172 -11.42 17.28 -17.96
CA ARG A 172 -11.65 16.65 -19.27
C ARG A 172 -11.77 17.68 -20.37
N ASP A 173 -12.45 18.79 -20.11
CA ASP A 173 -12.66 19.86 -21.10
C ASP A 173 -11.33 20.52 -21.52
N ALA A 174 -10.32 20.51 -20.63
CA ALA A 174 -8.98 20.98 -20.93
C ALA A 174 -8.12 19.94 -21.69
N ILE A 175 -8.34 18.65 -21.44
CA ILE A 175 -7.55 17.55 -22.02
C ILE A 175 -8.10 17.12 -23.39
N GLN A 176 -9.42 17.13 -23.59
CA GLN A 176 -10.07 16.65 -24.80
C GLN A 176 -9.56 17.35 -26.07
N PRO A 177 -9.39 18.69 -26.13
CA PRO A 177 -8.84 19.35 -27.32
C PRO A 177 -7.41 18.91 -27.65
N LEU A 178 -6.60 18.55 -26.65
CA LEU A 178 -5.23 18.07 -26.85
C LEU A 178 -5.23 16.63 -27.40
N LEU A 179 -6.15 15.79 -26.94
CA LEU A 179 -6.36 14.46 -27.50
C LEU A 179 -6.85 14.56 -28.96
N ASP A 180 -7.83 15.41 -29.25
CA ASP A 180 -8.39 15.60 -30.59
C ASP A 180 -7.35 16.13 -31.59
N ALA A 181 -6.38 16.93 -31.11
CA ALA A 181 -5.28 17.46 -31.91
C ALA A 181 -4.12 16.46 -32.13
N SER A 182 -4.13 15.31 -31.44
CA SER A 182 -3.07 14.30 -31.55
C SER A 182 -3.16 13.53 -32.88
N ALA A 183 -2.01 13.14 -33.44
CA ALA A 183 -1.99 12.37 -34.69
C ALA A 183 -2.57 10.95 -34.51
N HIS A 184 -2.39 10.38 -33.33
CA HIS A 184 -2.97 9.11 -32.93
C HIS A 184 -3.57 9.23 -31.53
N VAL A 185 -4.74 8.63 -31.31
CA VAL A 185 -5.33 8.45 -29.98
C VAL A 185 -5.59 6.97 -29.78
N VAL A 186 -5.11 6.44 -28.67
CA VAL A 186 -5.28 5.03 -28.31
C VAL A 186 -5.94 4.95 -26.94
N SER A 187 -6.98 4.13 -26.85
CA SER A 187 -7.70 3.88 -25.61
C SER A 187 -7.65 2.40 -25.24
N THR A 188 -7.57 2.13 -23.95
CA THR A 188 -7.72 0.80 -23.37
C THR A 188 -8.62 0.84 -22.16
N ARG A 189 -9.37 -0.25 -21.95
CA ARG A 189 -10.07 -0.51 -20.70
C ARG A 189 -9.44 -1.73 -20.04
N VAL A 190 -9.12 -1.61 -18.76
CA VAL A 190 -8.57 -2.72 -17.96
C VAL A 190 -9.45 -2.93 -16.74
N ARG A 191 -9.88 -4.17 -16.54
CA ARG A 191 -10.50 -4.66 -15.30
C ARG A 191 -9.54 -5.58 -14.59
N HIS A 192 -9.07 -5.15 -13.43
CA HIS A 192 -8.36 -6.00 -12.49
C HIS A 192 -9.39 -6.65 -11.56
N GLN A 193 -9.42 -7.97 -11.50
CA GLN A 193 -10.24 -8.74 -10.57
C GLN A 193 -9.87 -8.47 -9.11
N ARG A 194 -10.76 -8.86 -8.21
CA ARG A 194 -10.45 -8.91 -6.78
C ARG A 194 -9.53 -10.08 -6.48
N ILE A 195 -8.58 -9.86 -5.58
CA ILE A 195 -7.64 -10.88 -5.11
C ILE A 195 -7.41 -10.79 -3.60
N ALA A 196 -6.92 -11.87 -3.00
CA ALA A 196 -6.52 -11.93 -1.60
C ALA A 196 -5.00 -12.02 -1.48
N GLN A 197 -4.42 -11.31 -0.51
CA GLN A 197 -2.97 -11.31 -0.24
C GLN A 197 -2.46 -12.71 0.12
N SER A 198 -3.33 -13.50 0.76
CA SER A 198 -3.15 -14.90 1.14
C SER A 198 -1.75 -15.25 1.67
N PRO A 199 -1.22 -14.56 2.71
CA PRO A 199 0.01 -15.00 3.36
C PRO A 199 -0.15 -16.42 3.91
N MET A 200 0.93 -17.21 3.90
CA MET A 200 0.88 -18.62 4.31
C MET A 200 0.50 -18.77 5.78
N GLU A 201 1.04 -17.93 6.65
CA GLU A 201 0.50 -17.70 7.99
C GLU A 201 -0.67 -16.71 7.87
N ALA A 202 -1.88 -17.14 8.25
CA ALA A 202 -3.06 -16.27 8.29
C ALA A 202 -2.94 -15.19 9.39
N ARG A 203 -3.96 -14.35 9.57
CA ARG A 203 -4.01 -13.41 10.69
C ARG A 203 -4.17 -14.16 12.01
N ALA A 204 -3.54 -13.62 13.05
CA ALA A 204 -3.46 -14.24 14.34
C ALA A 204 -3.19 -13.17 15.41
N CYS A 205 -3.83 -13.33 16.57
CA CYS A 205 -3.69 -12.45 17.71
C CYS A 205 -3.71 -13.27 19.01
N ALA A 206 -2.76 -13.02 19.90
CA ALA A 206 -2.83 -13.48 21.28
C ALA A 206 -2.62 -12.30 22.22
N VAL A 207 -3.44 -12.19 23.25
CA VAL A 207 -3.46 -11.06 24.18
C VAL A 207 -3.34 -11.59 25.59
N SER A 208 -2.50 -10.98 26.42
CA SER A 208 -2.43 -11.20 27.87
C SER A 208 -2.67 -9.86 28.58
N PRO A 209 -3.75 -9.73 29.36
CA PRO A 209 -3.92 -8.59 30.25
C PRO A 209 -2.92 -8.70 31.41
N ASP A 210 -2.08 -7.69 31.57
CA ASP A 210 -1.06 -7.61 32.63
C ASP A 210 -1.52 -6.72 33.80
N GLY A 211 -2.53 -5.87 33.56
CA GLY A 211 -3.19 -5.02 34.54
C GLY A 211 -4.59 -4.61 34.09
N ALA A 212 -5.21 -3.64 34.77
CA ALA A 212 -6.55 -3.17 34.40
C ALA A 212 -6.58 -2.50 33.01
N ASN A 213 -5.51 -1.77 32.67
CA ASN A 213 -5.33 -1.08 31.40
C ASN A 213 -4.08 -1.53 30.64
N GLU A 214 -3.26 -2.40 31.24
CA GLU A 214 -1.98 -2.85 30.69
C GLU A 214 -2.15 -4.22 30.03
N MET A 215 -1.55 -4.40 28.85
CA MET A 215 -1.62 -5.66 28.11
C MET A 215 -0.41 -5.87 27.20
N THR A 216 -0.01 -7.14 27.10
CA THR A 216 0.91 -7.63 26.08
C THR A 216 0.13 -8.31 24.97
N VAL A 217 0.37 -7.90 23.72
CA VAL A 217 -0.28 -8.40 22.51
C VAL A 217 0.77 -9.03 21.61
N TRP A 218 0.68 -10.34 21.37
CA TRP A 218 1.41 -11.01 20.31
C TRP A 218 0.60 -10.96 19.03
N LEU A 219 1.16 -10.33 18.00
CA LEU A 219 0.45 -10.04 16.76
C LEU A 219 1.33 -10.34 15.56
N GLY A 220 0.78 -11.05 14.58
CA GLY A 220 1.40 -11.16 13.26
C GLY A 220 1.22 -9.84 12.52
N CYS A 221 2.12 -8.87 12.73
CA CYS A 221 2.02 -7.53 12.14
C CYS A 221 3.28 -7.09 11.39
N GLN A 222 3.13 -6.06 10.57
CA GLN A 222 4.22 -5.41 9.84
C GLN A 222 4.99 -4.38 10.68
N SER A 223 4.42 -3.96 11.81
CA SER A 223 5.00 -2.96 12.70
C SER A 223 4.44 -3.07 14.12
N PRO A 224 5.23 -3.58 15.08
CA PRO A 224 4.82 -3.61 16.48
C PRO A 224 4.53 -2.22 17.04
N HIS A 225 5.37 -1.22 16.74
CA HIS A 225 5.19 0.14 17.25
C HIS A 225 3.95 0.82 16.67
N LEU A 226 3.67 0.63 15.37
CA LEU A 226 2.46 1.19 14.74
C LEU A 226 1.20 0.50 15.28
N ALA A 227 1.23 -0.83 15.43
CA ALA A 227 0.11 -1.57 16.02
C ALA A 227 -0.14 -1.16 17.48
N ALA A 228 0.91 -1.01 18.29
CA ALA A 228 0.79 -0.55 19.69
C ALA A 228 0.16 0.85 19.76
N ARG A 229 0.64 1.77 18.90
CA ARG A 229 0.06 3.12 18.77
C ARG A 229 -1.41 3.05 18.35
N TYR A 230 -1.75 2.26 17.33
CA TYR A 230 -3.11 2.14 16.84
C TYR A 230 -4.06 1.62 17.92
N ILE A 231 -3.69 0.53 18.60
CA ILE A 231 -4.46 -0.06 19.70
C ILE A 231 -4.67 0.98 20.82
N ALA A 232 -3.60 1.68 21.22
CA ALA A 232 -3.70 2.72 22.25
C ALA A 232 -4.64 3.86 21.86
N GLN A 233 -4.56 4.36 20.62
CA GLN A 233 -5.41 5.45 20.13
C GLN A 233 -6.89 5.03 20.01
N VAL A 234 -7.14 3.83 19.46
CA VAL A 234 -8.49 3.31 19.23
C VAL A 234 -9.19 2.96 20.55
N LEU A 235 -8.45 2.50 21.57
CA LEU A 235 -8.98 2.20 22.92
C LEU A 235 -8.92 3.39 23.90
N GLU A 236 -8.36 4.53 23.47
CA GLU A 236 -8.12 5.71 24.30
C GLU A 236 -7.28 5.41 25.56
N LEU A 237 -6.26 4.56 25.41
CA LEU A 237 -5.34 4.17 26.47
C LEU A 237 -3.99 4.89 26.34
N PRO A 238 -3.24 5.07 27.45
CA PRO A 238 -1.85 5.51 27.39
C PRO A 238 -1.01 4.55 26.56
N ALA A 239 -0.05 5.07 25.78
CA ALA A 239 0.74 4.27 24.85
C ALA A 239 1.59 3.20 25.56
N GLU A 240 2.11 3.52 26.75
CA GLU A 240 2.89 2.62 27.60
C GLU A 240 2.06 1.45 28.16
N ALA A 241 0.73 1.52 28.10
CA ALA A 241 -0.14 0.45 28.55
C ALA A 241 -0.23 -0.70 27.53
N ILE A 242 0.22 -0.47 26.29
CA ILE A 242 0.16 -1.45 25.20
C ILE A 242 1.57 -1.85 24.78
N ARG A 243 1.90 -3.13 24.97
CA ARG A 243 3.11 -3.73 24.38
C ARG A 243 2.73 -4.70 23.28
N VAL A 244 3.22 -4.48 22.07
CA VAL A 244 3.05 -5.41 20.95
C VAL A 244 4.36 -6.15 20.68
N ILE A 245 4.26 -7.47 20.51
CA ILE A 245 5.39 -8.35 20.18
C ILE A 245 5.05 -9.09 18.87
N ALA A 246 5.87 -8.89 17.84
CA ALA A 246 5.85 -9.68 16.61
C ALA A 246 7.23 -10.32 16.43
N ARG A 247 7.33 -11.64 16.60
CA ARG A 247 8.58 -12.37 16.36
C ARG A 247 8.72 -12.74 14.88
N ASP A 248 8.54 -14.00 14.54
CA ASP A 248 8.49 -14.43 13.14
C ASP A 248 7.07 -14.22 12.60
N VAL A 249 6.95 -13.70 11.37
CA VAL A 249 5.67 -13.49 10.69
C VAL A 249 5.73 -14.15 9.32
N GLY A 250 4.80 -15.06 9.04
CA GLY A 250 4.75 -15.89 7.84
C GLY A 250 4.14 -15.19 6.63
N GLY A 251 4.67 -14.02 6.30
CA GLY A 251 4.18 -13.12 5.26
C GLY A 251 3.09 -12.16 5.76
N GLY A 252 3.04 -10.97 5.17
CA GLY A 252 2.05 -9.93 5.48
C GLY A 252 1.52 -9.23 4.22
N PHE A 253 2.41 -8.79 3.35
CA PHE A 253 2.10 -8.27 2.00
C PHE A 253 1.10 -7.10 1.94
N GLY A 254 0.89 -6.39 3.05
CA GLY A 254 -0.08 -5.29 3.18
C GLY A 254 -1.27 -5.63 4.08
N LEU A 255 -1.66 -6.90 4.18
CA LEU A 255 -2.80 -7.35 5.00
C LEU A 255 -2.59 -7.11 6.49
N LYS A 256 -1.35 -7.25 6.96
CA LYS A 256 -0.97 -7.22 8.38
C LYS A 256 -0.43 -5.85 8.82
N ASN A 257 -0.95 -4.76 8.25
CA ASN A 257 -0.47 -3.39 8.51
C ASN A 257 -0.91 -2.83 9.88
N ILE A 258 -2.21 -2.93 10.20
CA ILE A 258 -2.85 -2.55 11.46
C ILE A 258 -3.80 -3.68 11.90
N PRO A 259 -4.02 -3.88 13.21
CA PRO A 259 -5.06 -4.79 13.67
C PRO A 259 -6.43 -4.27 13.24
N TRP A 260 -7.33 -5.17 12.84
CA TRP A 260 -8.66 -4.81 12.36
C TRP A 260 -9.76 -5.29 13.31
N LYS A 261 -10.99 -5.46 12.81
CA LYS A 261 -12.19 -5.78 13.60
C LYS A 261 -11.96 -6.97 14.53
N GLU A 262 -11.45 -8.09 14.02
CA GLU A 262 -11.26 -9.29 14.82
C GLU A 262 -10.17 -9.13 15.89
N GLU A 263 -8.96 -8.70 15.52
CA GLU A 263 -7.88 -8.51 16.48
C GLU A 263 -8.28 -7.52 17.59
N MET A 264 -8.94 -6.42 17.23
CA MET A 264 -9.44 -5.43 18.20
C MET A 264 -10.54 -6.00 19.10
N ALA A 265 -11.39 -6.88 18.58
CA ALA A 265 -12.41 -7.55 19.39
C ALA A 265 -11.76 -8.50 20.41
N VAL A 266 -10.70 -9.23 20.03
CA VAL A 266 -9.95 -10.10 20.95
C VAL A 266 -9.29 -9.27 22.05
N ILE A 267 -8.70 -8.13 21.69
CA ILE A 267 -8.08 -7.21 22.63
C ILE A 267 -9.11 -6.65 23.62
N ALA A 268 -10.26 -6.17 23.13
CA ALA A 268 -11.34 -5.67 23.97
C ALA A 268 -11.91 -6.77 24.89
N ALA A 269 -12.12 -7.98 24.36
CA ALA A 269 -12.62 -9.11 25.12
C ALA A 269 -11.63 -9.57 26.21
N ALA A 270 -10.33 -9.59 25.92
CA ALA A 270 -9.30 -9.95 26.91
C ALA A 270 -9.27 -8.95 28.08
N LYS A 271 -9.47 -7.66 27.78
CA LYS A 271 -9.60 -6.61 28.79
C LYS A 271 -10.84 -6.80 29.68
N LEU A 272 -12.00 -7.12 29.08
CA LEU A 272 -13.25 -7.35 29.82
C LEU A 272 -13.18 -8.61 30.69
N LEU A 273 -12.75 -9.72 30.09
CA LEU A 273 -12.69 -11.02 30.76
C LEU A 273 -11.55 -11.11 31.77
N ARG A 274 -10.53 -10.24 31.65
CA ARG A 274 -9.28 -10.26 32.43
C ARG A 274 -8.59 -11.61 32.37
N ARG A 275 -8.55 -12.20 31.17
CA ARG A 275 -7.89 -13.46 30.87
C ARG A 275 -7.14 -13.39 29.54
N PRO A 276 -6.04 -14.14 29.37
CA PRO A 276 -5.37 -14.21 28.09
C PRO A 276 -6.27 -14.88 27.05
N LEU A 277 -6.33 -14.32 25.84
CA LEU A 277 -7.11 -14.83 24.72
C LEU A 277 -6.22 -15.06 23.51
N LYS A 278 -6.54 -16.07 22.70
CA LYS A 278 -5.92 -16.35 21.42
C LYS A 278 -6.97 -16.55 20.34
N TRP A 279 -6.79 -15.88 19.22
CA TRP A 279 -7.52 -16.10 17.98
C TRP A 279 -6.52 -16.36 16.84
N ILE A 280 -6.77 -17.42 16.08
CA ILE A 280 -6.01 -17.77 14.88
C ILE A 280 -7.06 -18.03 13.81
N GLU A 281 -7.08 -17.22 12.75
CA GLU A 281 -8.01 -17.45 11.65
C GLU A 281 -7.58 -18.69 10.84
N ASP A 282 -8.54 -19.44 10.31
CA ASP A 282 -8.24 -20.49 9.35
C ASP A 282 -8.18 -19.97 7.91
N ARG A 283 -7.91 -20.85 6.93
CA ARG A 283 -7.83 -20.42 5.52
C ARG A 283 -9.19 -20.01 4.94
N PHE A 284 -10.29 -20.58 5.43
CA PHE A 284 -11.62 -20.19 4.99
C PHE A 284 -11.89 -18.74 5.43
N GLU A 285 -11.69 -18.43 6.72
CA GLU A 285 -11.78 -17.07 7.24
C GLU A 285 -10.80 -16.12 6.55
N ALA A 286 -9.56 -16.54 6.31
CA ALA A 286 -8.57 -15.71 5.62
C ALA A 286 -8.99 -15.35 4.19
N LEU A 287 -9.76 -16.19 3.50
CA LEU A 287 -10.23 -15.91 2.14
C LEU A 287 -11.58 -15.18 2.14
N THR A 288 -12.47 -15.46 3.10
CA THR A 288 -13.84 -14.92 3.08
C THR A 288 -14.08 -13.76 4.05
N ALA A 289 -13.14 -13.46 4.95
CA ALA A 289 -13.33 -12.47 6.02
C ALA A 289 -12.10 -11.59 6.33
N SER A 290 -10.97 -11.79 5.65
CA SER A 290 -9.90 -10.79 5.60
C SER A 290 -10.16 -9.73 4.53
N SER A 291 -9.41 -8.61 4.58
CA SER A 291 -9.46 -7.62 3.51
C SER A 291 -8.97 -8.22 2.19
N HIS A 292 -9.52 -7.74 1.08
CA HIS A 292 -9.10 -8.10 -0.27
C HIS A 292 -8.45 -6.89 -0.94
N ALA A 293 -7.86 -7.08 -2.11
CA ALA A 293 -7.17 -6.04 -2.84
C ALA A 293 -7.63 -5.97 -4.30
N ARG A 294 -7.28 -4.84 -4.94
CA ARG A 294 -7.54 -4.53 -6.35
C ARG A 294 -9.03 -4.29 -6.60
N GLU A 295 -9.68 -5.12 -7.41
CA GLU A 295 -11.01 -4.87 -7.99
C GLU A 295 -11.17 -3.44 -8.53
N GLN A 296 -10.52 -3.22 -9.67
CA GLN A 296 -10.32 -1.90 -10.27
C GLN A 296 -10.75 -1.91 -11.72
N ASP A 297 -11.48 -0.87 -12.12
CA ASP A 297 -11.94 -0.62 -13.48
C ASP A 297 -11.31 0.69 -13.96
N VAL A 298 -10.49 0.64 -15.01
CA VAL A 298 -9.79 1.82 -15.53
C VAL A 298 -9.96 1.93 -17.03
N THR A 299 -10.32 3.12 -17.49
CA THR A 299 -10.27 3.51 -18.90
C THR A 299 -9.23 4.61 -19.08
N LEU A 300 -8.20 4.34 -19.89
CA LEU A 300 -7.13 5.27 -20.19
C LEU A 300 -7.12 5.59 -21.69
N SER A 301 -7.14 6.87 -22.02
CA SER A 301 -6.99 7.40 -23.38
C SER A 301 -5.72 8.23 -23.47
N VAL A 302 -4.89 7.98 -24.48
CA VAL A 302 -3.59 8.65 -24.65
C VAL A 302 -3.40 9.10 -26.09
N GLY A 303 -3.00 10.36 -26.24
CA GLY A 303 -2.62 10.97 -27.50
C GLY A 303 -1.13 10.85 -27.80
N PHE A 304 -0.81 10.69 -29.08
CA PHE A 304 0.54 10.67 -29.62
C PHE A 304 0.64 11.60 -30.83
N ASP A 305 1.78 12.28 -30.99
CA ASP A 305 2.11 13.03 -32.20
C ASP A 305 2.54 12.10 -33.36
N ALA A 306 2.85 12.68 -34.53
CA ALA A 306 3.26 11.93 -35.71
C ALA A 306 4.62 11.20 -35.54
N ASP A 307 5.42 11.60 -34.56
CA ASP A 307 6.70 10.99 -34.18
C ASP A 307 6.53 9.98 -33.03
N ALA A 308 5.29 9.60 -32.68
CA ALA A 308 4.94 8.72 -31.57
C ALA A 308 5.38 9.25 -30.18
N ARG A 309 5.46 10.57 -30.00
CA ARG A 309 5.64 11.19 -28.67
C ARG A 309 4.30 11.45 -27.99
N LEU A 310 4.26 11.25 -26.68
CA LEU A 310 3.07 11.49 -25.84
C LEU A 310 2.67 12.96 -25.85
N THR A 311 1.37 13.24 -25.98
CA THR A 311 0.82 14.62 -26.02
C THR A 311 -0.12 14.91 -24.85
N ALA A 312 -1.08 14.03 -24.60
CA ALA A 312 -2.06 14.18 -23.52
C ALA A 312 -2.64 12.82 -23.10
N ALA A 313 -3.14 12.73 -21.86
CA ALA A 313 -3.85 11.55 -21.39
C ALA A 313 -5.08 11.90 -20.52
N TRP A 314 -6.12 11.09 -20.64
CA TRP A 314 -7.33 11.13 -19.81
C TRP A 314 -7.58 9.77 -19.16
N CYS A 315 -7.88 9.76 -17.85
CA CYS A 315 -8.14 8.54 -17.08
C CYS A 315 -9.47 8.60 -16.33
N ASP A 316 -10.32 7.59 -16.51
CA ASP A 316 -11.50 7.32 -15.67
C ASP A 316 -11.22 6.04 -14.87
N TYR A 317 -11.23 6.16 -13.55
CA TYR A 317 -10.88 5.08 -12.62
C TYR A 317 -12.00 4.84 -11.61
N ALA A 318 -12.29 3.57 -11.34
CA ALA A 318 -13.11 3.15 -10.22
C ALA A 318 -12.47 1.99 -9.45
N CYS A 319 -12.61 1.99 -8.12
CA CYS A 319 -12.23 0.85 -7.28
C CYS A 319 -13.34 0.44 -6.32
N ASN A 320 -13.43 -0.86 -6.04
CA ASN A 320 -14.35 -1.39 -5.04
C ASN A 320 -13.69 -1.34 -3.65
N ASN A 321 -14.32 -0.62 -2.72
CA ASN A 321 -13.87 -0.48 -1.33
C ASN A 321 -14.45 -1.57 -0.40
N GLY A 322 -15.43 -2.35 -0.86
CA GLY A 322 -16.18 -3.28 -0.01
C GLY A 322 -17.00 -2.55 1.06
N ALA A 323 -17.45 -3.28 2.08
CA ALA A 323 -18.31 -2.74 3.13
C ALA A 323 -17.51 -2.06 4.25
N TRP A 324 -16.33 -2.61 4.57
CA TRP A 324 -15.53 -2.17 5.71
C TRP A 324 -14.03 -2.09 5.33
N PRO A 325 -13.62 -1.17 4.45
CA PRO A 325 -12.22 -1.03 4.06
C PRO A 325 -11.35 -0.63 5.26
N MET A 326 -10.06 -1.01 5.22
CA MET A 326 -9.06 -0.54 6.21
C MET A 326 -8.76 0.98 6.12
N GLY A 327 -9.31 1.61 5.09
CA GLY A 327 -9.40 3.04 4.85
C GLY A 327 -10.08 3.27 3.51
N GLU A 328 -11.04 4.18 3.48
CA GLU A 328 -11.72 4.60 2.25
C GLU A 328 -10.70 5.20 1.28
N ASP A 329 -10.69 4.73 0.04
CA ASP A 329 -9.69 5.15 -0.95
C ASP A 329 -10.28 5.29 -2.36
N ALA A 330 -9.87 6.35 -3.04
CA ALA A 330 -10.04 6.54 -4.49
C ALA A 330 -8.72 6.30 -5.25
N ASN A 331 -7.71 5.77 -4.56
CA ASN A 331 -6.40 5.38 -5.04
C ASN A 331 -5.67 6.46 -5.84
N ILE A 332 -5.56 7.66 -5.26
CA ILE A 332 -4.84 8.80 -5.86
C ILE A 332 -3.39 8.46 -6.26
N ALA A 333 -2.78 7.50 -5.57
CA ALA A 333 -1.45 6.99 -5.88
C ALA A 333 -1.35 6.46 -7.33
N VAL A 334 -2.40 5.83 -7.88
CA VAL A 334 -2.43 5.38 -9.29
C VAL A 334 -2.15 6.56 -10.23
N HIS A 335 -2.75 7.72 -9.98
CA HIS A 335 -2.59 8.91 -10.81
C HIS A 335 -1.24 9.60 -10.59
N MET A 336 -0.78 9.67 -9.32
CA MET A 336 0.54 10.21 -8.97
C MET A 336 1.69 9.50 -9.67
N PHE A 337 1.58 8.17 -9.85
CA PHE A 337 2.64 7.33 -10.40
C PHE A 337 2.42 6.89 -11.85
N MET A 338 1.31 7.30 -12.48
CA MET A 338 0.98 6.96 -13.87
C MET A 338 2.05 7.41 -14.87
N TRP A 339 2.56 8.63 -14.75
CA TRP A 339 3.43 9.24 -15.75
C TRP A 339 4.83 9.71 -15.31
N PRO A 340 5.29 9.66 -14.04
CA PRO A 340 6.64 10.11 -13.69
C PRO A 340 7.82 9.46 -14.45
N CYS A 341 7.65 8.27 -15.02
CA CYS A 341 8.69 7.63 -15.86
C CYS A 341 8.66 8.08 -17.33
N TYR A 342 7.64 8.83 -17.77
CA TYR A 342 7.43 9.23 -19.15
C TYR A 342 7.21 10.75 -19.29
N LYS A 343 7.67 11.29 -20.41
CA LYS A 343 7.54 12.69 -20.81
C LYS A 343 6.14 12.94 -21.36
N LEU A 344 5.14 12.98 -20.47
CA LEU A 344 3.78 13.37 -20.83
C LEU A 344 3.56 14.86 -20.57
N PRO A 345 3.07 15.65 -21.54
CA PRO A 345 2.81 17.08 -21.34
C PRO A 345 1.55 17.40 -20.51
N ALA A 346 0.45 16.66 -20.70
CA ALA A 346 -0.84 16.98 -20.09
C ALA A 346 -1.58 15.72 -19.60
N TYR A 347 -2.13 15.76 -18.39
CA TYR A 347 -2.86 14.65 -17.79
C TYR A 347 -4.07 15.13 -17.00
N GLY A 348 -5.22 14.51 -17.23
CA GLY A 348 -6.43 14.71 -16.42
C GLY A 348 -7.04 13.37 -16.01
N PHE A 349 -7.78 13.37 -14.91
CA PHE A 349 -8.43 12.17 -14.41
C PHE A 349 -9.66 12.47 -13.56
N VAL A 350 -10.50 11.45 -13.43
CA VAL A 350 -11.51 11.32 -12.38
C VAL A 350 -11.39 9.94 -11.75
N THR A 351 -11.49 9.87 -10.42
CA THR A 351 -11.41 8.60 -9.69
C THR A 351 -12.42 8.52 -8.56
N ARG A 352 -13.06 7.36 -8.42
CA ARG A 352 -14.09 7.08 -7.40
C ARG A 352 -13.90 5.71 -6.74
N GLY A 353 -13.87 5.69 -5.42
CA GLY A 353 -14.00 4.48 -4.61
C GLY A 353 -15.46 4.21 -4.28
N TRP A 354 -15.93 2.97 -4.41
CA TRP A 354 -17.33 2.58 -4.24
C TRP A 354 -17.52 1.59 -3.09
N TYR A 355 -18.45 1.86 -2.18
CA TYR A 355 -18.91 0.89 -1.20
C TYR A 355 -19.72 -0.22 -1.89
N THR A 356 -19.47 -1.47 -1.50
CA THR A 356 -20.26 -2.65 -1.92
C THR A 356 -20.42 -3.62 -0.74
N ASN A 357 -21.36 -4.55 -0.81
CA ASN A 357 -21.55 -5.63 0.15
C ASN A 357 -20.56 -6.80 -0.03
N THR A 358 -19.30 -6.47 -0.28
CA THR A 358 -18.17 -7.41 -0.36
C THR A 358 -17.16 -7.10 0.75
N MET A 359 -16.16 -7.97 0.95
CA MET A 359 -15.12 -7.71 1.96
C MET A 359 -14.37 -6.40 1.71
N GLY A 360 -13.93 -5.74 2.78
CA GLY A 360 -13.25 -4.45 2.70
C GLY A 360 -11.96 -4.47 1.88
N LEU A 361 -11.67 -3.36 1.19
CA LEU A 361 -10.39 -3.11 0.54
C LEU A 361 -9.26 -3.00 1.57
N GLY A 362 -8.14 -3.62 1.25
CA GLY A 362 -6.88 -3.57 1.98
C GLY A 362 -5.68 -3.47 1.05
N ALA A 363 -4.52 -3.23 1.63
CA ALA A 363 -3.29 -3.12 0.86
C ALA A 363 -2.81 -4.50 0.40
N TYR A 364 -2.38 -4.60 -0.86
CA TYR A 364 -1.57 -5.70 -1.37
C TYR A 364 -0.44 -5.12 -2.20
N ARG A 365 0.81 -5.49 -1.85
CA ARG A 365 2.07 -5.20 -2.53
C ARG A 365 1.93 -4.37 -3.82
N GLY A 366 2.27 -3.09 -3.75
CA GLY A 366 1.97 -2.09 -4.79
C GLY A 366 0.46 -1.80 -4.94
N PRO A 367 -0.21 -1.16 -3.96
CA PRO A 367 -1.64 -0.80 -4.06
C PRO A 367 -1.99 0.03 -5.32
N TRP A 368 -1.03 0.78 -5.85
CA TRP A 368 -1.16 1.57 -7.07
C TRP A 368 -0.81 0.82 -8.37
N ALA A 369 -0.43 -0.46 -8.31
CA ALA A 369 0.11 -1.24 -9.45
C ALA A 369 -0.70 -1.18 -10.75
N MET A 370 -1.99 -0.84 -10.66
CA MET A 370 -2.86 -0.56 -11.79
C MET A 370 -2.27 0.47 -12.77
N GLU A 371 -1.50 1.44 -12.28
CA GLU A 371 -0.84 2.45 -13.11
C GLU A 371 0.08 1.83 -14.17
N SER A 372 0.92 0.87 -13.77
CA SER A 372 1.85 0.20 -14.69
C SER A 372 1.10 -0.77 -15.59
N LEU A 373 0.11 -1.49 -15.07
CA LEU A 373 -0.70 -2.41 -15.86
C LEU A 373 -1.41 -1.68 -17.01
N VAL A 374 -2.15 -0.61 -16.72
CA VAL A 374 -2.92 0.11 -17.76
C VAL A 374 -2.01 0.89 -18.70
N ARG A 375 -0.96 1.55 -18.20
CA ARG A 375 -0.02 2.30 -19.03
C ARG A 375 0.73 1.37 -19.97
N GLU A 376 1.42 0.37 -19.46
CA GLU A 376 2.35 -0.42 -20.26
C GLU A 376 1.64 -1.32 -21.28
N THR A 377 0.41 -1.76 -20.98
CA THR A 377 -0.44 -2.46 -21.95
C THR A 377 -0.96 -1.53 -23.03
N LEU A 378 -1.34 -0.29 -22.67
CA LEU A 378 -1.71 0.73 -23.66
C LEU A 378 -0.54 1.11 -24.55
N LEU A 379 0.67 1.30 -24.02
CA LEU A 379 1.84 1.67 -24.83
C LEU A 379 2.19 0.59 -25.85
N ASP A 380 2.04 -0.69 -25.50
CA ASP A 380 2.27 -1.80 -26.42
C ASP A 380 1.17 -1.90 -27.49
N LYS A 381 -0.09 -1.64 -27.09
CA LYS A 381 -1.24 -1.47 -28.00
C LYS A 381 -0.99 -0.32 -28.99
N ALA A 382 -0.53 0.82 -28.49
CA ALA A 382 -0.23 2.00 -29.30
C ALA A 382 0.92 1.74 -30.28
N ALA A 383 1.97 1.06 -29.85
CA ALA A 383 3.09 0.68 -30.71
C ALA A 383 2.61 -0.11 -31.94
N ARG A 384 1.75 -1.12 -31.74
CA ARG A 384 1.15 -1.91 -32.83
C ARG A 384 0.27 -1.06 -33.77
N ARG A 385 -0.58 -0.18 -33.21
CA ARG A 385 -1.49 0.67 -34.02
C ARG A 385 -0.75 1.75 -34.83
N ILE A 386 0.30 2.33 -34.26
CA ILE A 386 1.14 3.35 -34.92
C ILE A 386 2.11 2.70 -35.92
N GLY A 387 2.48 1.42 -35.71
CA GLY A 387 3.44 0.71 -36.54
C GLY A 387 4.89 1.00 -36.15
N ILE A 388 5.16 1.23 -34.86
CA ILE A 388 6.48 1.47 -34.29
C ILE A 388 6.88 0.31 -33.38
N ASP A 389 8.18 0.04 -33.27
CA ASP A 389 8.69 -0.94 -32.32
C ASP A 389 8.35 -0.52 -30.87
N PRO A 390 7.86 -1.44 -30.01
CA PRO A 390 7.43 -1.10 -28.65
C PRO A 390 8.57 -0.67 -27.71
N VAL A 391 9.81 -1.07 -27.97
CA VAL A 391 10.99 -0.57 -27.24
C VAL A 391 11.32 0.84 -27.70
N GLU A 392 11.26 1.10 -29.00
CA GLU A 392 11.50 2.43 -29.56
C GLU A 392 10.46 3.46 -29.11
N LEU A 393 9.17 3.09 -29.06
CA LEU A 393 8.12 3.96 -28.52
C LEU A 393 8.43 4.38 -27.08
N ARG A 394 8.92 3.44 -26.25
CA ARG A 394 9.35 3.74 -24.87
C ARG A 394 10.57 4.66 -24.86
N ARG A 395 11.61 4.37 -25.64
CA ARG A 395 12.83 5.21 -25.72
C ARG A 395 12.53 6.68 -26.05
N ARG A 396 11.58 6.94 -26.95
CA ARG A 396 11.18 8.31 -27.33
C ARG A 396 10.53 9.09 -26.20
N ASN A 397 9.90 8.39 -25.26
CA ASN A 397 9.04 8.98 -24.24
C ASN A 397 9.57 8.82 -22.82
N LEU A 398 10.46 7.87 -22.54
CA LEU A 398 11.02 7.65 -21.21
C LEU A 398 11.89 8.82 -20.75
N VAL A 399 11.91 8.99 -19.43
CA VAL A 399 12.85 9.85 -18.71
C VAL A 399 14.18 9.12 -18.51
N TYR A 400 15.28 9.78 -18.85
CA TYR A 400 16.64 9.35 -18.56
C TYR A 400 17.27 10.24 -17.48
N LEU A 401 18.44 9.86 -16.96
CA LEU A 401 19.22 10.72 -16.06
C LEU A 401 19.52 12.09 -16.69
N THR A 402 19.71 12.15 -18.01
CA THR A 402 19.98 13.40 -18.75
C THR A 402 18.78 14.35 -18.81
N ASP A 403 17.58 13.86 -18.52
CA ASP A 403 16.35 14.66 -18.51
C ASP A 403 16.02 15.23 -17.11
N GLN A 404 16.84 14.92 -16.09
CA GLN A 404 16.56 15.26 -14.69
C GLN A 404 17.40 16.45 -14.20
N PRO A 405 16.89 17.28 -13.27
CA PRO A 405 15.58 17.16 -12.63
C PRO A 405 14.43 17.60 -13.55
N HIS A 406 13.26 16.97 -13.40
CA HIS A 406 12.03 17.41 -14.07
C HIS A 406 10.84 17.33 -13.11
N THR A 407 9.68 17.83 -13.54
CA THR A 407 8.44 17.78 -12.77
C THR A 407 7.39 17.03 -13.57
N SER A 408 6.72 16.07 -12.94
CA SER A 408 5.62 15.33 -13.57
C SER A 408 4.40 16.23 -13.84
N THR A 409 3.45 15.73 -14.62
CA THR A 409 2.18 16.42 -14.95
C THR A 409 1.36 16.83 -13.72
N LEU A 410 1.52 16.14 -12.60
CA LEU A 410 0.82 16.43 -11.33
C LEU A 410 1.69 17.25 -10.36
N GLY A 411 2.79 17.84 -10.81
CA GLY A 411 3.62 18.71 -10.00
C GLY A 411 4.61 17.98 -9.08
N ILE A 412 4.71 16.66 -9.17
CA ILE A 412 5.65 15.87 -8.35
C ILE A 412 7.07 16.05 -8.93
N PRO A 413 8.06 16.51 -8.14
CA PRO A 413 9.46 16.53 -8.55
C PRO A 413 9.97 15.12 -8.80
N VAL A 414 10.67 14.95 -9.91
CA VAL A 414 11.27 13.68 -10.31
C VAL A 414 12.76 13.86 -10.52
N GLU A 415 13.52 13.22 -9.64
CA GLU A 415 14.96 13.19 -9.61
C GLU A 415 15.42 11.80 -9.14
N ASP A 416 16.67 11.44 -9.44
CA ASP A 416 17.29 10.21 -8.97
C ASP A 416 16.57 8.91 -9.42
N ILE A 417 16.05 8.88 -10.66
CA ILE A 417 15.46 7.69 -11.30
C ILE A 417 16.20 7.27 -12.57
N THR A 418 16.05 6.01 -13.00
CA THR A 418 16.80 5.41 -14.13
C THR A 418 15.96 4.48 -15.04
N PRO A 419 14.68 4.78 -15.36
CA PRO A 419 13.86 3.84 -16.13
C PRO A 419 14.37 3.63 -17.56
N GLY A 420 14.88 4.68 -18.21
CA GLY A 420 15.52 4.58 -19.53
C GLY A 420 16.79 3.72 -19.53
N GLU A 421 17.66 3.92 -18.53
CA GLU A 421 18.89 3.13 -18.38
C GLU A 421 18.60 1.67 -18.05
N CYS A 422 17.57 1.40 -17.24
CA CYS A 422 17.11 0.04 -16.96
C CYS A 422 16.65 -0.67 -18.25
N LEU A 423 15.88 0.03 -19.11
CA LEU A 423 15.44 -0.48 -20.41
C LEU A 423 16.62 -0.76 -21.35
N ASP A 424 17.57 0.17 -21.46
CA ASP A 424 18.71 -0.02 -22.36
C ASP A 424 19.61 -1.17 -21.91
N LYS A 425 19.80 -1.34 -20.59
CA LYS A 425 20.52 -2.51 -20.04
C LYS A 425 19.80 -3.83 -20.33
N LEU A 426 18.48 -3.85 -20.22
CA LEU A 426 17.66 -5.02 -20.57
C LEU A 426 17.79 -5.36 -22.06
N VAL A 427 17.64 -4.36 -22.93
CA VAL A 427 17.69 -4.54 -24.39
C VAL A 427 19.07 -4.97 -24.87
N ALA A 428 20.14 -4.55 -24.21
CA ALA A 428 21.49 -5.03 -24.50
C ALA A 428 21.71 -6.52 -24.16
N HIS A 429 20.88 -7.09 -23.26
CA HIS A 429 20.95 -8.50 -22.86
C HIS A 429 20.06 -9.42 -23.70
N VAL A 430 19.08 -8.87 -24.41
CA VAL A 430 18.08 -9.64 -25.18
C VAL A 430 18.24 -9.41 -26.68
N ASP A 431 18.43 -10.49 -27.45
CA ASP A 431 18.42 -10.44 -28.92
C ASP A 431 16.96 -10.43 -29.45
N PHE A 432 16.31 -9.27 -29.37
CA PHE A 432 14.96 -9.05 -29.90
C PHE A 432 14.83 -9.45 -31.38
N PRO A 433 15.76 -9.08 -32.29
CA PRO A 433 15.70 -9.52 -33.68
C PRO A 433 15.70 -11.03 -33.86
N ALA A 434 16.50 -11.77 -33.08
CA ALA A 434 16.48 -13.23 -33.10
C ALA A 434 15.14 -13.80 -32.65
N PHE A 435 14.58 -13.29 -31.55
CA PHE A 435 13.27 -13.71 -31.08
C PHE A 435 12.17 -13.45 -32.12
N ARG A 436 12.18 -12.28 -32.78
CA ARG A 436 11.21 -11.97 -33.85
C ARG A 436 11.31 -12.91 -35.05
N ARG A 437 12.52 -13.35 -35.41
CA ARG A 437 12.72 -14.38 -36.44
C ARG A 437 12.17 -15.75 -36.01
N GLU A 438 12.42 -16.13 -34.76
CA GLU A 438 11.90 -17.37 -34.17
C GLU A 438 10.37 -17.36 -34.11
N GLN A 439 9.77 -16.28 -33.60
CA GLN A 439 8.32 -16.08 -33.55
C GLN A 439 7.68 -16.22 -34.94
N ALA A 440 8.26 -15.58 -35.96
CA ALA A 440 7.75 -15.67 -37.33
C ALA A 440 7.82 -17.10 -37.91
N GLN A 441 8.82 -17.89 -37.51
CA GLN A 441 8.94 -19.30 -37.90
C GLN A 441 7.95 -20.18 -37.13
N ALA A 442 7.86 -20.01 -35.81
CA ALA A 442 6.92 -20.72 -34.94
C ALA A 442 5.47 -20.55 -35.40
N ARG A 443 5.09 -19.34 -35.84
CA ARG A 443 3.75 -19.08 -36.40
C ARG A 443 3.41 -19.93 -37.63
N LYS A 444 4.39 -20.23 -38.49
CA LYS A 444 4.17 -21.12 -39.65
C LYS A 444 3.95 -22.58 -39.23
N GLU A 445 4.34 -22.93 -38.02
CA GLU A 445 4.20 -24.25 -37.40
C GLU A 445 2.96 -24.33 -36.49
N GLY A 446 2.13 -23.28 -36.43
CA GLY A 446 0.96 -23.22 -35.55
C GLY A 446 1.29 -22.94 -34.09
N ARG A 447 2.49 -22.42 -33.79
CA ARG A 447 2.94 -22.07 -32.44
C ARG A 447 2.95 -20.56 -32.24
N TYR A 448 2.42 -20.10 -31.10
CA TYR A 448 2.20 -18.68 -30.84
C TYR A 448 3.14 -18.18 -29.74
N LEU A 449 4.34 -17.78 -30.16
CA LEU A 449 5.32 -17.15 -29.27
C LEU A 449 5.05 -15.65 -29.15
N GLY A 450 5.29 -15.09 -27.97
CA GLY A 450 5.16 -13.66 -27.71
C GLY A 450 6.24 -13.12 -26.78
N ILE A 451 6.60 -11.85 -26.97
CA ILE A 451 7.56 -11.13 -26.13
C ILE A 451 6.93 -9.83 -25.62
N GLY A 452 6.97 -9.65 -24.31
CA GLY A 452 6.47 -8.48 -23.61
C GLY A 452 7.60 -7.70 -22.96
N VAL A 453 7.51 -6.38 -23.00
CA VAL A 453 8.38 -5.45 -22.28
C VAL A 453 7.51 -4.50 -21.48
N ALA A 454 7.95 -4.16 -20.27
CA ALA A 454 7.37 -3.12 -19.46
C ALA A 454 8.47 -2.34 -18.72
N THR A 455 8.18 -1.10 -18.38
CA THR A 455 9.03 -0.25 -17.53
C THR A 455 8.19 0.48 -16.49
N TYR A 456 8.78 0.77 -15.33
CA TYR A 456 8.10 1.53 -14.27
C TYR A 456 9.07 2.33 -13.40
N VAL A 457 8.48 3.23 -12.61
CA VAL A 457 9.11 3.74 -11.38
C VAL A 457 8.26 3.35 -10.18
N GLU A 458 8.90 2.91 -9.10
CA GLU A 458 8.26 2.61 -7.83
C GLU A 458 8.50 3.75 -6.85
N PRO A 459 7.47 4.33 -6.22
CA PRO A 459 7.68 5.13 -5.02
C PRO A 459 8.11 4.21 -3.86
N THR A 460 9.25 4.50 -3.26
CA THR A 460 9.80 3.76 -2.13
C THR A 460 10.26 4.73 -1.03
N GLY A 461 10.45 4.23 0.20
CA GLY A 461 11.05 5.04 1.26
C GLY A 461 10.18 6.22 1.70
N ALA A 462 8.85 6.13 1.53
CA ALA A 462 7.94 7.20 1.91
C ALA A 462 8.10 7.57 3.39
N ALA A 463 8.33 8.85 3.66
CA ALA A 463 8.45 9.40 5.01
C ALA A 463 8.08 10.88 5.06
N GLY A 464 7.24 11.28 6.00
CA GLY A 464 6.82 12.66 6.23
C GLY A 464 5.65 13.14 5.36
N SER A 465 5.26 12.40 4.32
CA SER A 465 4.12 12.70 3.45
C SER A 465 2.79 12.07 3.91
N MET A 466 2.84 11.08 4.79
CA MET A 466 1.66 10.40 5.35
C MET A 466 1.81 10.34 6.88
N ALA A 467 0.74 10.65 7.62
CA ALA A 467 0.74 10.73 9.09
C ALA A 467 1.39 9.52 9.82
N PRO A 468 1.14 8.25 9.43
CA PRO A 468 1.82 7.09 10.03
C PRO A 468 3.29 6.96 9.63
N MET A 469 3.70 7.50 8.47
CA MET A 469 4.98 7.24 7.83
C MET A 469 6.03 8.28 8.23
N THR A 470 6.76 8.04 9.32
CA THR A 470 7.88 8.89 9.77
C THR A 470 9.24 8.30 9.40
N GLY A 471 10.34 8.97 9.75
CA GLY A 471 11.67 8.36 9.80
C GLY A 471 11.80 7.21 10.79
N GLU A 472 12.95 6.52 10.78
CA GLU A 472 13.28 5.40 11.68
C GLU A 472 14.54 5.68 12.49
N THR A 473 14.62 5.06 13.67
CA THR A 473 15.77 5.14 14.56
C THR A 473 16.45 3.79 14.68
N VAL A 474 17.78 3.80 14.73
CA VAL A 474 18.60 2.64 15.07
C VAL A 474 19.45 2.98 16.28
N HIS A 475 19.50 2.07 17.25
CA HIS A 475 20.39 2.15 18.41
C HIS A 475 21.43 1.02 18.31
N LEU A 476 22.70 1.41 18.35
CA LEU A 476 23.83 0.48 18.30
C LEU A 476 24.66 0.62 19.58
N ARG A 477 25.16 -0.50 20.06
CA ARG A 477 26.17 -0.53 21.12
C ARG A 477 27.22 -1.62 20.89
N ILE A 478 28.44 -1.35 21.30
CA ILE A 478 29.48 -2.37 21.45
C ILE A 478 29.48 -2.79 22.92
N GLU A 479 29.21 -4.06 23.18
CA GLU A 479 29.29 -4.64 24.52
C GLU A 479 30.74 -4.67 25.02
N PRO A 480 30.99 -4.74 26.34
CA PRO A 480 32.34 -4.93 26.89
C PRO A 480 33.07 -6.16 26.33
N THR A 481 32.35 -7.15 25.79
CA THR A 481 32.93 -8.32 25.11
C THR A 481 33.46 -8.04 23.71
N GLY A 482 33.26 -6.83 23.17
CA GLY A 482 33.57 -6.43 21.81
C GLY A 482 32.50 -6.79 20.77
N LYS A 483 31.40 -7.44 21.18
CA LYS A 483 30.28 -7.79 20.29
C LYS A 483 29.33 -6.62 20.10
N VAL A 484 28.62 -6.60 18.97
CA VAL A 484 27.76 -5.48 18.60
C VAL A 484 26.31 -5.88 18.74
N VAL A 485 25.54 -5.04 19.44
CA VAL A 485 24.10 -5.20 19.59
C VAL A 485 23.40 -4.05 18.89
N ALA A 486 22.48 -4.39 18.01
CA ALA A 486 21.62 -3.44 17.31
C ALA A 486 20.17 -3.66 17.72
N MET A 487 19.53 -2.59 18.20
CA MET A 487 18.10 -2.55 18.45
C MET A 487 17.48 -1.71 17.34
N LEU A 488 16.73 -2.39 16.46
CA LEU A 488 16.04 -1.76 15.35
C LEU A 488 14.55 -1.67 15.67
N SER A 489 13.99 -0.53 15.31
CA SER A 489 12.56 -0.30 15.38
C SER A 489 11.80 -0.89 14.19
N THR A 490 12.51 -1.40 13.17
CA THR A 490 11.88 -2.09 12.03
C THR A 490 11.42 -3.48 12.42
N HIS A 491 10.72 -4.17 11.53
CA HIS A 491 10.34 -5.56 11.74
C HIS A 491 10.26 -6.31 10.41
N SER A 492 10.74 -7.55 10.38
CA SER A 492 10.70 -8.42 9.21
C SER A 492 9.49 -9.35 9.18
N GLN A 493 8.87 -9.48 8.01
CA GLN A 493 7.89 -10.53 7.70
C GLN A 493 8.46 -11.53 6.66
N GLY A 494 9.79 -11.72 6.67
CA GLY A 494 10.52 -12.62 5.77
C GLY A 494 11.49 -11.95 4.79
N HIS A 495 11.55 -10.62 4.76
CA HIS A 495 12.39 -9.85 3.84
C HIS A 495 13.84 -9.59 4.35
N GLY A 496 14.23 -10.17 5.48
CA GLY A 496 15.65 -10.33 5.87
C GLY A 496 16.32 -9.09 6.46
N THR A 497 15.62 -8.29 7.27
CA THR A 497 16.19 -7.09 7.92
C THR A 497 17.31 -7.43 8.89
N ALA A 498 17.20 -8.50 9.68
CA ALA A 498 18.27 -8.90 10.60
C ALA A 498 19.58 -9.23 9.86
N THR A 499 19.48 -9.86 8.69
CA THR A 499 20.64 -10.13 7.82
C THR A 499 21.20 -8.87 7.18
N THR A 500 20.36 -8.11 6.49
CA THR A 500 20.80 -6.94 5.69
C THR A 500 21.35 -5.82 6.58
N MET A 501 20.71 -5.55 7.72
CA MET A 501 21.18 -4.51 8.64
C MET A 501 22.47 -4.93 9.34
N ALA A 502 22.63 -6.22 9.68
CA ALA A 502 23.90 -6.71 10.21
C ALA A 502 25.07 -6.57 9.22
N GLN A 503 24.84 -6.75 7.91
CA GLN A 503 25.86 -6.48 6.89
C GLN A 503 26.29 -5.01 6.86
N VAL A 504 25.32 -4.09 6.89
CA VAL A 504 25.59 -2.64 6.92
C VAL A 504 26.40 -2.28 8.17
N ILE A 505 26.02 -2.79 9.34
CA ILE A 505 26.74 -2.54 10.61
C ILE A 505 28.15 -3.10 10.54
N ALA A 506 28.31 -4.36 10.12
CA ALA A 506 29.60 -5.04 10.08
C ALA A 506 30.60 -4.30 9.17
N GLU A 507 30.15 -3.86 8.00
CA GLU A 507 30.99 -3.09 7.07
C GLU A 507 31.35 -1.70 7.61
N GLN A 508 30.36 -0.93 8.08
CA GLN A 508 30.60 0.44 8.53
C GLN A 508 31.42 0.52 9.82
N LEU A 509 31.34 -0.51 10.68
CA LEU A 509 32.07 -0.57 11.95
C LEU A 509 33.41 -1.33 11.84
N GLY A 510 33.61 -2.15 10.80
CA GLY A 510 34.83 -2.95 10.63
C GLY A 510 34.90 -4.19 11.51
N VAL A 511 33.77 -4.84 11.78
CA VAL A 511 33.66 -6.04 12.63
C VAL A 511 33.23 -7.27 11.83
N PRO A 512 33.44 -8.49 12.36
CA PRO A 512 32.89 -9.69 11.74
C PRO A 512 31.35 -9.68 11.68
N TYR A 513 30.76 -10.20 10.59
CA TYR A 513 29.30 -10.27 10.41
C TYR A 513 28.60 -11.08 11.50
N GLU A 514 29.25 -12.16 11.96
CA GLU A 514 28.82 -13.02 13.04
C GLU A 514 28.77 -12.31 14.40
N ASP A 515 29.53 -11.23 14.58
CA ASP A 515 29.64 -10.49 15.83
C ASP A 515 28.54 -9.44 16.02
N VAL A 516 27.67 -9.27 15.02
CA VAL A 516 26.52 -8.36 15.06
C VAL A 516 25.24 -9.12 15.38
N ALA A 517 24.63 -8.81 16.52
CA ALA A 517 23.30 -9.26 16.89
C ALA A 517 22.25 -8.18 16.61
N VAL A 518 21.16 -8.54 15.95
CA VAL A 518 20.04 -7.66 15.62
C VAL A 518 18.80 -8.09 16.38
N TYR A 519 18.17 -7.13 17.07
CA TYR A 519 16.90 -7.29 17.77
C TYR A 519 15.85 -6.36 17.17
N GLU A 520 14.70 -6.93 16.83
CA GLU A 520 13.52 -6.28 16.28
C GLU A 520 12.26 -6.96 16.83
N GLY A 521 11.07 -6.40 16.58
CA GLY A 521 9.82 -7.12 16.83
C GLY A 521 9.16 -6.91 18.20
N ASP A 522 9.58 -5.92 18.98
CA ASP A 522 8.96 -5.61 20.28
C ASP A 522 8.77 -4.11 20.41
N SER A 523 7.55 -3.64 20.64
CA SER A 523 7.26 -2.21 20.73
C SER A 523 7.87 -1.54 21.96
N ALA A 524 8.32 -2.32 22.94
CA ALA A 524 9.02 -1.83 24.14
C ALA A 524 10.54 -1.68 23.93
N ILE A 525 11.09 -2.13 22.80
CA ILE A 525 12.51 -1.94 22.46
C ILE A 525 12.69 -0.92 21.32
N GLY A 526 13.80 -0.19 21.36
CA GLY A 526 14.11 0.84 20.36
C GLY A 526 13.17 2.05 20.43
N ALA A 527 13.19 2.89 19.38
CA ALA A 527 12.29 4.03 19.25
C ALA A 527 11.03 3.67 18.43
N PHE A 528 10.10 4.62 18.30
CA PHE A 528 8.95 4.45 17.39
C PHE A 528 9.38 4.30 15.92
N SER A 529 8.77 3.34 15.22
CA SER A 529 8.86 3.17 13.77
C SER A 529 7.49 2.90 13.13
N PRO A 530 7.24 3.38 11.90
CA PRO A 530 6.11 2.95 11.08
C PRO A 530 6.19 1.48 10.65
N GLY A 531 7.38 0.88 10.68
CA GLY A 531 7.66 -0.49 10.25
C GLY A 531 7.54 -0.70 8.74
N ALA A 532 7.18 -1.91 8.34
CA ALA A 532 7.24 -2.35 6.95
C ALA A 532 6.02 -1.92 6.11
N ALA A 533 6.22 -1.00 5.15
CA ALA A 533 5.27 -0.63 4.09
C ALA A 533 5.98 0.25 3.04
N GLY A 534 5.54 0.27 1.78
CA GLY A 534 6.08 1.21 0.77
C GLY A 534 7.57 1.00 0.47
N SER A 535 8.03 -0.26 0.45
CA SER A 535 9.43 -0.66 0.21
C SER A 535 10.49 0.14 0.99
N ARG A 536 10.21 0.58 2.22
CA ARG A 536 11.00 1.62 2.90
C ARG A 536 12.20 1.14 3.72
N GLN A 537 12.27 -0.13 4.10
CA GLN A 537 13.26 -0.61 5.08
C GLN A 537 14.69 -0.56 4.54
N GLY A 538 14.91 -0.91 3.27
CA GLY A 538 16.23 -0.80 2.64
C GLY A 538 16.75 0.64 2.63
N VAL A 539 15.85 1.62 2.48
CA VAL A 539 16.16 3.05 2.41
C VAL A 539 16.34 3.65 3.80
N ILE A 540 15.31 3.58 4.62
CA ILE A 540 15.24 4.33 5.88
C ILE A 540 15.99 3.61 6.98
N ALA A 541 15.73 2.31 7.19
CA ALA A 541 16.46 1.50 8.16
C ALA A 541 17.93 1.37 7.73
N GLY A 542 18.17 1.14 6.43
CA GLY A 542 19.51 1.07 5.85
C GLY A 542 20.30 2.36 6.10
N GLY A 543 19.74 3.52 5.75
CA GLY A 543 20.37 4.82 5.98
C GLY A 543 20.58 5.14 7.47
N ALA A 544 19.60 4.83 8.32
CA ALA A 544 19.73 5.00 9.77
C ALA A 544 20.84 4.12 10.36
N THR A 545 20.88 2.85 9.93
CA THR A 545 21.89 1.87 10.33
C THR A 545 23.28 2.29 9.89
N TRP A 546 23.41 2.72 8.63
CA TRP A 546 24.66 3.20 8.06
C TRP A 546 25.23 4.35 8.89
N LYS A 547 24.41 5.36 9.18
CA LYS A 547 24.86 6.54 9.92
C LYS A 547 25.12 6.24 11.40
N ALA A 548 24.29 5.43 12.05
CA ALA A 548 24.52 5.03 13.44
C ALA A 548 25.84 4.24 13.58
N ALA A 549 26.14 3.34 12.64
CA ALA A 549 27.38 2.56 12.64
C ALA A 549 28.62 3.45 12.43
N GLN A 550 28.53 4.44 11.52
CA GLN A 550 29.60 5.43 11.35
C GLN A 550 29.85 6.23 12.63
N LEU A 551 28.80 6.72 13.28
CA LEU A 551 28.94 7.48 14.54
C LEU A 551 29.60 6.62 15.65
N LEU A 552 29.25 5.33 15.71
CA LEU A 552 29.84 4.41 16.66
C LEU A 552 31.32 4.13 16.35
N ALA A 553 31.67 3.93 15.07
CA ALA A 553 33.05 3.76 14.62
C ALA A 553 33.91 4.98 14.96
N GLU A 554 33.40 6.20 14.72
CA GLU A 554 34.10 7.43 15.08
C GLU A 554 34.34 7.54 16.59
N LYS A 555 33.36 7.15 17.43
CA LYS A 555 33.56 7.11 18.88
C LYS A 555 34.69 6.15 19.29
N VAL A 556 34.74 4.97 18.67
CA VAL A 556 35.83 4.00 18.89
C VAL A 556 37.18 4.58 18.50
N LYS A 557 37.27 5.22 17.32
CA LYS A 557 38.51 5.83 16.84
C LYS A 557 39.01 6.94 17.75
N ILE A 558 38.11 7.79 18.26
CA ILE A 558 38.46 8.85 19.21
C ILE A 558 39.07 8.28 20.49
N VAL A 559 38.46 7.23 21.07
CA VAL A 559 38.99 6.57 22.27
C VAL A 559 40.34 5.91 21.98
N ALA A 560 40.45 5.17 20.87
CA ALA A 560 41.69 4.48 20.52
C ALA A 560 42.86 5.43 20.19
N ALA A 561 42.58 6.54 19.52
CA ALA A 561 43.54 7.59 19.22
C ALA A 561 44.11 8.20 20.51
N HIS A 562 43.22 8.50 21.48
CA HIS A 562 43.63 9.01 22.80
C HIS A 562 44.50 8.01 23.56
N LEU A 563 44.10 6.73 23.60
CA LEU A 563 44.86 5.67 24.29
C LEU A 563 46.23 5.40 23.67
N SER A 564 46.41 5.75 22.40
CA SER A 564 47.64 5.48 21.63
C SER A 564 48.47 6.74 21.36
N ASN A 565 48.03 7.92 21.85
CA ASN A 565 48.60 9.22 21.49
C ASN A 565 48.75 9.43 19.97
N ALA A 566 47.76 8.99 19.20
CA ALA A 566 47.71 9.05 17.74
C ALA A 566 46.64 10.04 17.24
N SER A 567 46.60 10.31 15.93
CA SER A 567 45.54 11.10 15.31
C SER A 567 44.35 10.21 14.97
N VAL A 568 43.11 10.70 15.10
CA VAL A 568 41.88 9.92 14.81
C VAL A 568 41.87 9.39 13.38
N GLU A 569 42.40 10.17 12.43
CA GLU A 569 42.50 9.84 11.01
C GLU A 569 43.44 8.67 10.71
N THR A 570 44.34 8.33 11.65
CA THR A 570 45.26 7.19 11.54
C THR A 570 44.68 5.90 12.12
N VAL A 571 43.47 5.96 12.69
CA VAL A 571 42.82 4.81 13.32
C VAL A 571 41.86 4.12 12.36
N THR A 572 42.06 2.83 12.13
CA THR A 572 41.17 1.97 11.36
C THR A 572 40.63 0.83 12.21
N ILE A 573 39.50 0.25 11.82
CA ILE A 573 38.91 -0.91 12.47
C ILE A 573 38.74 -1.99 11.40
N GLU A 574 39.39 -3.13 11.58
CA GLU A 574 39.35 -4.27 10.65
C GLU A 574 39.17 -5.57 11.41
N GLY A 575 38.16 -6.37 11.07
CA GLY A 575 37.95 -7.68 11.68
C GLY A 575 37.80 -7.64 13.20
N GLY A 576 37.30 -6.54 13.76
CA GLY A 576 37.21 -6.34 15.22
C GLY A 576 38.53 -5.99 15.90
N MET A 577 39.57 -5.62 15.13
CA MET A 577 40.83 -5.09 15.60
C MET A 577 40.93 -3.61 15.26
N VAL A 578 41.37 -2.80 16.22
CA VAL A 578 41.65 -1.38 16.04
C VAL A 578 43.13 -1.20 15.74
N HIS A 579 43.45 -0.65 14.58
CA HIS A 579 44.82 -0.46 14.08
C HIS A 579 45.20 1.02 14.09
N ILE A 580 46.50 1.28 14.27
CA ILE A 580 47.10 2.60 14.16
C ILE A 580 48.08 2.58 12.98
N ASP A 581 47.85 3.42 11.97
CA ASP A 581 48.71 3.49 10.79
C ASP A 581 50.16 3.84 11.17
N GLY A 582 51.11 3.03 10.68
CA GLY A 582 52.54 3.19 10.96
C GLY A 582 53.00 2.66 12.32
N ALA A 583 52.10 2.17 13.18
CA ALA A 583 52.40 1.58 14.49
C ALA A 583 51.63 0.26 14.70
N PRO A 584 51.88 -0.80 13.90
CA PRO A 584 51.13 -2.05 13.96
C PRO A 584 51.16 -2.72 15.34
N GLU A 585 52.22 -2.53 16.12
CA GLU A 585 52.38 -3.01 17.49
C GLU A 585 51.41 -2.36 18.49
N MET A 586 50.79 -1.23 18.14
CA MET A 586 49.78 -0.54 18.95
C MET A 586 48.35 -1.00 18.63
N SER A 587 48.18 -2.01 17.77
CA SER A 587 46.86 -2.57 17.46
C SER A 587 46.24 -3.24 18.67
N ARG A 588 44.94 -3.01 18.90
CA ARG A 588 44.20 -3.55 20.05
C ARG A 588 42.90 -4.20 19.60
N PRO A 589 42.45 -5.29 20.24
CA PRO A 589 41.11 -5.81 19.96
C PRO A 589 40.05 -4.79 20.37
N LEU A 590 38.95 -4.72 19.62
CA LEU A 590 37.81 -3.85 19.92
C LEU A 590 37.28 -4.08 21.34
N ARG A 591 37.35 -5.32 21.82
CA ARG A 591 37.05 -5.70 23.20
C ARG A 591 37.83 -4.88 24.23
N GLU A 592 39.13 -4.68 24.05
CA GLU A 592 39.94 -3.92 25.01
C GLU A 592 39.51 -2.45 25.04
N ILE A 593 39.22 -1.87 23.87
CA ILE A 593 38.69 -0.50 23.77
C ILE A 593 37.33 -0.38 24.48
N ALA A 594 36.46 -1.38 24.32
CA ALA A 594 35.17 -1.44 25.00
C ALA A 594 35.32 -1.56 26.52
N GLU A 595 36.15 -2.48 27.01
CA GLU A 595 36.42 -2.65 28.45
C GLU A 595 36.89 -1.33 29.09
N ILE A 596 37.78 -0.59 28.42
CA ILE A 596 38.23 0.74 28.88
C ILE A 596 37.10 1.77 28.85
N ALA A 597 36.34 1.82 27.74
CA ALA A 597 35.22 2.76 27.58
C ALA A 597 34.15 2.62 28.67
N TYR A 598 33.90 1.39 29.15
CA TYR A 598 32.92 1.13 30.21
C TYR A 598 33.53 1.16 31.63
N GLY A 599 34.75 0.65 31.81
CA GLY A 599 35.31 0.36 33.12
C GLY A 599 36.34 1.36 33.64
N GLU A 600 36.93 2.19 32.77
CA GLU A 600 38.06 3.05 33.13
C GLU A 600 37.86 4.52 32.68
N PRO A 601 36.89 5.26 33.23
CA PRO A 601 36.57 6.63 32.80
C PRO A 601 37.76 7.60 32.82
N GLY A 602 38.71 7.39 33.74
CA GLY A 602 39.93 8.21 33.85
C GLY A 602 40.94 8.04 32.71
N ARG A 603 40.74 7.07 31.81
CA ARG A 603 41.55 6.85 30.60
C ARG A 603 40.86 7.31 29.33
N LEU A 604 39.68 7.93 29.44
CA LEU A 604 38.96 8.48 28.31
C LEU A 604 39.40 9.92 28.05
N PRO A 605 39.23 10.44 26.82
CA PRO A 605 39.42 11.85 26.55
C PRO A 605 38.61 12.73 27.52
N GLU A 606 39.17 13.88 27.90
CA GLU A 606 38.47 14.82 28.77
C GLU A 606 37.10 15.21 28.18
N GLY A 607 36.03 15.08 28.98
CA GLY A 607 34.67 15.36 28.54
C GLY A 607 33.99 14.26 27.71
N ALA A 608 34.66 13.15 27.41
CA ALA A 608 34.03 12.02 26.72
C ALA A 608 33.06 11.26 27.65
N SER A 609 31.92 10.85 27.10
CA SER A 609 30.98 9.96 27.82
C SER A 609 31.49 8.52 27.83
N THR A 610 31.27 7.82 28.94
CA THR A 610 31.53 6.38 29.08
C THR A 610 30.68 5.56 28.11
N GLY A 611 31.12 4.32 27.86
CA GLY A 611 30.45 3.35 26.99
C GLY A 611 30.61 3.62 25.49
N LEU A 612 30.19 2.66 24.67
CA LEU A 612 30.30 2.72 23.22
C LEU A 612 28.92 2.52 22.60
N GLU A 613 28.17 3.61 22.52
CA GLU A 613 26.78 3.63 22.08
C GLU A 613 26.56 4.77 21.10
N ALA A 614 25.74 4.52 20.08
CA ALA A 614 25.31 5.50 19.11
C ALA A 614 23.85 5.29 18.74
N GLN A 615 23.16 6.38 18.44
CA GLN A 615 21.81 6.34 17.89
C GLN A 615 21.67 7.37 16.77
N PHE A 616 20.87 7.03 15.77
CA PHE A 616 20.56 7.96 14.69
C PHE A 616 19.13 7.74 14.21
N ARG A 617 18.39 8.84 14.02
CA ARG A 617 17.08 8.85 13.37
C ARG A 617 17.23 9.41 11.97
N TYR A 618 16.87 8.62 10.96
CA TYR A 618 16.93 9.06 9.58
C TYR A 618 15.56 9.45 9.06
N GLN A 619 15.47 10.66 8.53
CA GLN A 619 14.36 11.16 7.76
C GLN A 619 14.85 11.33 6.31
N PRO A 620 14.46 10.48 5.36
CA PRO A 620 14.83 10.66 3.95
C PRO A 620 14.05 11.84 3.34
N PRO A 621 14.36 12.22 2.08
CA PRO A 621 13.42 12.99 1.27
C PRO A 621 12.01 12.37 1.30
N PRO A 622 10.93 13.16 1.08
CA PRO A 622 9.55 12.68 1.26
C PRO A 622 9.22 11.36 0.53
N MET A 623 9.90 11.13 -0.59
CA MET A 623 9.79 9.93 -1.39
C MET A 623 11.12 9.68 -2.13
N THR A 624 11.49 8.42 -2.26
CA THR A 624 12.57 7.96 -3.16
C THR A 624 11.93 7.11 -4.26
N MET A 625 12.58 6.90 -5.40
CA MET A 625 11.98 6.12 -6.48
C MET A 625 12.92 5.08 -7.08
N THR A 626 12.49 3.83 -7.12
CA THR A 626 13.19 2.72 -7.79
C THR A 626 12.76 2.65 -9.25
N SER A 627 13.63 2.17 -10.14
CA SER A 627 13.31 1.99 -11.56
C SER A 627 13.60 0.57 -11.99
N ALA A 628 12.77 0.01 -12.88
CA ALA A 628 13.08 -1.25 -13.54
C ALA A 628 12.48 -1.36 -14.94
N ALA A 629 13.03 -2.30 -15.70
CA ALA A 629 12.54 -2.78 -16.97
C ALA A 629 12.53 -4.31 -16.98
N HIS A 630 11.41 -4.92 -17.39
CA HIS A 630 11.26 -6.37 -17.44
C HIS A 630 10.98 -6.84 -18.86
N CYS A 631 11.44 -8.05 -19.20
CA CYS A 631 11.10 -8.75 -20.43
C CYS A 631 10.62 -10.17 -20.10
N CYS A 632 9.49 -10.55 -20.69
CA CYS A 632 8.93 -11.90 -20.58
C CYS A 632 8.71 -12.48 -21.99
N MET A 633 9.06 -13.74 -22.16
CA MET A 633 8.81 -14.51 -23.37
C MET A 633 7.86 -15.66 -23.03
N VAL A 634 6.81 -15.83 -23.83
CA VAL A 634 5.79 -16.87 -23.61
C VAL A 634 5.51 -17.66 -24.89
N GLU A 635 4.96 -18.86 -24.70
CA GLU A 635 4.24 -19.61 -25.71
C GLU A 635 2.79 -19.77 -25.26
N VAL A 636 1.84 -19.43 -26.13
CA VAL A 636 0.40 -19.65 -25.91
C VAL A 636 -0.05 -20.81 -26.77
N ASP A 637 -0.63 -21.82 -26.13
CA ASP A 637 -1.26 -22.93 -26.81
C ASP A 637 -2.64 -22.51 -27.31
N ALA A 638 -2.85 -22.49 -28.64
CA ALA A 638 -4.07 -21.99 -29.22
C ALA A 638 -5.27 -22.94 -29.14
N GLU A 639 -5.06 -24.21 -28.78
CA GLU A 639 -6.14 -25.19 -28.61
C GLU A 639 -6.67 -25.20 -27.18
N THR A 640 -5.80 -24.93 -26.21
CA THR A 640 -6.12 -25.02 -24.77
C THR A 640 -6.19 -23.67 -24.07
N GLY A 641 -5.54 -22.64 -24.61
CA GLY A 641 -5.36 -21.35 -23.96
C GLY A 641 -4.30 -21.33 -22.86
N PHE A 642 -3.54 -22.42 -22.66
CA PHE A 642 -2.48 -22.45 -21.67
C PHE A 642 -1.29 -21.56 -22.07
N VAL A 643 -0.73 -20.87 -21.07
CA VAL A 643 0.44 -20.00 -21.23
C VAL A 643 1.64 -20.67 -20.59
N LYS A 644 2.70 -20.86 -21.37
CA LYS A 644 4.00 -21.30 -20.88
C LYS A 644 4.98 -20.13 -20.88
N ILE A 645 5.53 -19.81 -19.71
CA ILE A 645 6.59 -18.81 -19.60
C ILE A 645 7.91 -19.48 -19.98
N LEU A 646 8.57 -18.97 -21.01
CA LEU A 646 9.81 -19.53 -21.56
C LEU A 646 11.05 -18.92 -20.92
N ARG A 647 11.00 -17.60 -20.65
CA ARG A 647 12.13 -16.84 -20.12
C ARG A 647 11.63 -15.54 -19.51
N TRP A 648 12.20 -15.14 -18.38
CA TRP A 648 11.88 -13.87 -17.74
C TRP A 648 13.15 -13.19 -17.23
N ILE A 649 13.34 -11.92 -17.63
CA ILE A 649 14.51 -11.12 -17.26
C ILE A 649 14.04 -9.85 -16.56
N SER A 650 14.64 -9.55 -15.42
CA SER A 650 14.46 -8.32 -14.66
C SER A 650 15.73 -7.47 -14.75
N SER A 651 15.58 -6.19 -15.11
CA SER A 651 16.63 -5.18 -15.04
C SER A 651 16.21 -4.08 -14.07
N GLU A 652 16.77 -4.09 -12.87
CA GLU A 652 16.29 -3.27 -11.75
C GLU A 652 17.40 -2.45 -11.10
N ASP A 653 17.09 -1.18 -10.81
CA ASP A 653 17.96 -0.23 -10.12
C ASP A 653 17.42 0.09 -8.72
N CYS A 654 17.78 -0.77 -7.76
CA CYS A 654 17.51 -0.55 -6.34
C CYS A 654 18.61 0.25 -5.62
N GLY A 655 19.41 1.03 -6.34
CA GLY A 655 20.56 1.72 -5.77
C GLY A 655 21.65 0.77 -5.27
N THR A 656 22.31 1.12 -4.17
CA THR A 656 23.29 0.27 -3.49
C THR A 656 22.63 -1.03 -3.00
N VAL A 657 23.01 -2.15 -3.60
CA VAL A 657 22.54 -3.48 -3.21
C VAL A 657 23.17 -3.88 -1.87
N ILE A 658 22.36 -4.10 -0.82
CA ILE A 658 22.87 -4.60 0.47
C ILE A 658 23.23 -6.08 0.37
N ASN A 659 22.30 -6.91 -0.10
CA ASN A 659 22.49 -8.35 -0.29
C ASN A 659 21.79 -8.80 -1.57
N PRO A 660 22.53 -9.21 -2.62
CA PRO A 660 21.93 -9.63 -3.89
C PRO A 660 20.92 -10.77 -3.75
N GLY A 661 21.17 -11.74 -2.85
CA GLY A 661 20.25 -12.87 -2.65
C GLY A 661 18.92 -12.46 -2.03
N VAL A 662 18.92 -11.46 -1.13
CA VAL A 662 17.69 -10.91 -0.56
C VAL A 662 16.92 -10.12 -1.62
N VAL A 663 17.60 -9.27 -2.39
CA VAL A 663 16.99 -8.48 -3.47
C VAL A 663 16.34 -9.40 -4.51
N GLU A 664 17.08 -10.37 -5.04
CA GLU A 664 16.58 -11.31 -6.05
C GLU A 664 15.41 -12.15 -5.50
N GLY A 665 15.45 -12.54 -4.23
CA GLY A 665 14.33 -13.23 -3.58
C GLY A 665 13.07 -12.37 -3.46
N GLN A 666 13.20 -11.06 -3.22
CA GLN A 666 12.05 -10.13 -3.24
C GLN A 666 11.47 -9.99 -4.64
N ILE A 667 12.32 -9.84 -5.66
CA ILE A 667 11.90 -9.78 -7.07
C ILE A 667 11.18 -11.07 -7.45
N ALA A 668 11.77 -12.24 -7.17
CA ALA A 668 11.19 -13.55 -7.46
C ALA A 668 9.80 -13.71 -6.83
N GLY A 669 9.67 -13.40 -5.54
CA GLY A 669 8.39 -13.50 -4.85
C GLY A 669 7.31 -12.57 -5.42
N GLY A 670 7.70 -11.36 -5.84
CA GLY A 670 6.76 -10.42 -6.47
C GLY A 670 6.35 -10.86 -7.86
N LEU A 671 7.26 -11.44 -8.63
CA LEU A 671 6.96 -12.00 -9.95
C LEU A 671 6.09 -13.26 -9.88
N ALA A 672 6.29 -14.12 -8.87
CA ALA A 672 5.39 -15.24 -8.61
C ALA A 672 3.96 -14.74 -8.35
N GLN A 673 3.80 -13.75 -7.46
CA GLN A 673 2.51 -13.11 -7.19
C GLN A 673 1.90 -12.42 -8.43
N ALA A 674 2.73 -11.86 -9.31
CA ALA A 674 2.27 -11.29 -10.58
C ALA A 674 1.75 -12.36 -11.56
N ILE A 675 2.43 -13.51 -11.64
CA ILE A 675 1.97 -14.66 -12.44
C ILE A 675 0.60 -15.13 -11.94
N GLY A 676 0.44 -15.24 -10.61
CA GLY A 676 -0.84 -15.52 -9.98
C GLY A 676 -1.92 -14.53 -10.40
N GLN A 677 -1.67 -13.22 -10.24
CA GLN A 677 -2.61 -12.15 -10.63
C GLN A 677 -3.02 -12.20 -12.11
N VAL A 678 -2.10 -12.54 -13.02
CA VAL A 678 -2.40 -12.54 -14.45
C VAL A 678 -3.11 -13.83 -14.88
N LEU A 679 -2.78 -14.98 -14.32
CA LEU A 679 -3.22 -16.27 -14.87
C LEU A 679 -4.18 -17.07 -13.99
N LEU A 680 -4.20 -16.85 -12.67
CA LEU A 680 -4.76 -17.82 -11.70
C LEU A 680 -5.70 -17.20 -10.66
N GLU A 681 -5.25 -16.17 -9.96
CA GLU A 681 -5.90 -15.68 -8.75
C GLU A 681 -7.19 -14.91 -9.09
N ASP A 682 -8.30 -15.31 -8.48
CA ASP A 682 -9.57 -14.58 -8.56
C ASP A 682 -10.36 -14.80 -7.26
N MET A 683 -11.00 -13.74 -6.77
CA MET A 683 -11.92 -13.78 -5.63
C MET A 683 -13.32 -13.32 -6.08
N PRO A 684 -14.04 -14.15 -6.85
CA PRO A 684 -15.32 -13.76 -7.41
C PRO A 684 -16.44 -13.85 -6.36
N TYR A 685 -17.47 -13.03 -6.55
CA TYR A 685 -18.70 -13.03 -5.76
C TYR A 685 -19.90 -13.35 -6.65
N ASP A 686 -20.87 -14.10 -6.13
CA ASP A 686 -22.14 -14.30 -6.83
C ASP A 686 -23.09 -13.09 -6.66
N ALA A 687 -24.24 -13.13 -7.35
CA ALA A 687 -25.24 -12.06 -7.28
C ALA A 687 -25.89 -11.87 -5.89
N ARG A 688 -25.70 -12.83 -4.95
CA ARG A 688 -26.12 -12.71 -3.56
C ARG A 688 -24.99 -12.22 -2.65
N GLY A 689 -23.82 -11.90 -3.20
CA GLY A 689 -22.64 -11.46 -2.46
C GLY A 689 -21.93 -12.57 -1.70
N ASN A 690 -22.10 -13.84 -2.10
CA ASN A 690 -21.31 -14.94 -1.55
C ASN A 690 -19.93 -15.00 -2.22
N PRO A 691 -18.83 -15.10 -1.46
CA PRO A 691 -17.52 -15.35 -2.02
C PRO A 691 -17.46 -16.78 -2.58
N LEU A 692 -17.01 -16.91 -3.83
CA LEU A 692 -16.98 -18.20 -4.53
C LEU A 692 -15.64 -18.93 -4.37
N ALA A 693 -14.56 -18.22 -4.01
CA ALA A 693 -13.24 -18.79 -3.78
C ALA A 693 -12.92 -18.86 -2.27
N ALA A 694 -13.47 -19.85 -1.58
CA ALA A 694 -13.36 -19.95 -0.11
C ALA A 694 -12.23 -20.88 0.38
N THR A 695 -11.54 -21.58 -0.53
CA THR A 695 -10.42 -22.47 -0.21
C THR A 695 -9.35 -22.41 -1.31
N PHE A 696 -8.16 -22.95 -1.07
CA PHE A 696 -7.11 -23.10 -2.10
C PHE A 696 -7.45 -24.08 -3.23
N LYS A 697 -8.59 -24.78 -3.15
CA LYS A 697 -9.11 -25.52 -4.29
C LYS A 697 -9.57 -24.58 -5.41
N ASP A 698 -10.15 -23.44 -5.02
CA ASP A 698 -10.80 -22.50 -5.92
C ASP A 698 -9.98 -21.19 -6.04
N TYR A 699 -9.32 -20.77 -4.97
CA TYR A 699 -8.33 -19.69 -4.98
C TYR A 699 -6.95 -20.24 -5.34
N MET A 700 -6.61 -20.25 -6.63
CA MET A 700 -5.39 -20.85 -7.14
C MET A 700 -4.19 -19.92 -6.96
N LEU A 701 -3.27 -20.30 -6.08
CA LEU A 701 -1.94 -19.68 -5.99
C LEU A 701 -0.97 -20.36 -6.97
N PRO A 702 0.02 -19.60 -7.52
CA PRO A 702 1.03 -20.16 -8.39
C PRO A 702 1.90 -21.19 -7.66
N THR A 703 2.24 -22.26 -8.35
CA THR A 703 3.09 -23.36 -7.88
C THR A 703 4.45 -23.34 -8.58
N ILE A 704 5.31 -24.31 -8.24
CA ILE A 704 6.60 -24.50 -8.92
C ILE A 704 6.47 -24.81 -10.42
N PHE A 705 5.28 -25.20 -10.91
CA PHE A 705 5.05 -25.46 -12.33
C PHE A 705 4.67 -24.19 -13.11
N ASP A 706 4.24 -23.15 -12.40
CA ASP A 706 3.80 -21.88 -12.99
C ASP A 706 4.92 -20.83 -13.00
N VAL A 707 5.86 -20.95 -12.05
CA VAL A 707 6.95 -19.98 -11.82
C VAL A 707 8.24 -20.46 -12.50
N PRO A 708 8.81 -19.69 -13.46
CA PRO A 708 10.07 -20.04 -14.11
C PRO A 708 11.27 -19.64 -13.23
N ASP A 709 12.46 -20.07 -13.64
CA ASP A 709 13.69 -19.42 -13.20
C ASP A 709 13.77 -18.00 -13.79
N PHE A 710 14.16 -17.04 -12.96
CA PHE A 710 14.31 -15.63 -13.36
C PHE A 710 15.78 -15.27 -13.59
N GLU A 711 16.02 -14.38 -14.55
CA GLU A 711 17.33 -13.74 -14.77
C GLU A 711 17.33 -12.32 -14.20
N TYR A 712 18.40 -11.95 -13.49
CA TYR A 712 18.50 -10.65 -12.81
C TYR A 712 19.67 -9.83 -13.34
N LEU A 713 19.38 -8.62 -13.79
CA LEU A 713 20.35 -7.60 -14.18
C LEU A 713 20.26 -6.45 -13.17
N HIS A 714 21.26 -6.32 -12.31
CA HIS A 714 21.31 -5.20 -11.35
C HIS A 714 21.75 -3.92 -12.06
N ALA A 715 20.81 -3.06 -12.47
CA ALA A 715 21.04 -1.74 -13.08
C ALA A 715 21.45 -0.67 -12.04
N SER A 716 21.45 -1.05 -10.76
CA SER A 716 21.92 -0.36 -9.56
C SER A 716 22.93 0.78 -9.74
N THR A 717 22.44 2.02 -9.61
CA THR A 717 23.23 3.24 -9.49
C THR A 717 23.00 3.84 -8.11
N PRO A 718 24.03 4.12 -7.29
CA PRO A 718 23.82 4.64 -5.94
C PRO A 718 22.89 5.85 -5.92
N SER A 719 21.85 5.77 -5.10
CA SER A 719 20.89 6.86 -4.86
C SER A 719 21.52 8.00 -4.06
N GLN A 720 20.83 9.14 -4.03
CA GLN A 720 21.19 10.29 -3.19
C GLN A 720 20.90 10.08 -1.69
N THR A 721 20.29 8.95 -1.30
CA THR A 721 20.01 8.59 0.10
C THR A 721 21.30 8.26 0.89
N ILE A 722 21.21 8.25 2.23
CA ILE A 722 22.33 7.76 3.06
C ILE A 722 22.57 6.28 2.75
N GLY A 723 23.79 5.94 2.34
CA GLY A 723 24.17 4.59 1.89
C GLY A 723 23.79 4.29 0.44
N GLY A 724 23.03 5.17 -0.20
CA GLY A 724 22.67 5.10 -1.61
C GLY A 724 21.68 3.99 -1.98
N MET A 725 20.95 3.43 -1.02
CA MET A 725 19.94 2.38 -1.26
C MET A 725 18.61 2.96 -1.76
N ARG A 726 17.89 2.17 -2.57
CA ARG A 726 16.46 2.33 -2.88
C ARG A 726 15.67 1.08 -2.46
N GLY A 727 14.34 1.14 -2.48
CA GLY A 727 13.49 -0.03 -2.19
C GLY A 727 13.43 -1.04 -3.35
N VAL A 728 13.10 -2.29 -3.07
CA VAL A 728 12.86 -3.37 -4.07
C VAL A 728 11.74 -4.32 -3.63
N GLY A 729 10.98 -3.85 -2.64
CA GLY A 729 10.06 -4.67 -1.89
C GLY A 729 8.77 -4.96 -2.63
N GLU A 730 8.33 -4.15 -3.60
CA GLU A 730 7.00 -4.30 -4.22
C GLU A 730 7.04 -4.45 -5.74
N GLY A 731 8.14 -4.06 -6.37
CA GLY A 731 8.33 -3.96 -7.81
C GLY A 731 7.82 -5.13 -8.64
N GLY A 732 8.14 -6.36 -8.25
CA GLY A 732 7.70 -7.56 -8.99
C GLY A 732 6.19 -7.64 -9.20
N CYS A 733 5.38 -7.22 -8.22
CA CYS A 733 3.92 -7.17 -8.34
C CYS A 733 3.41 -6.00 -9.19
N ILE A 734 4.22 -4.96 -9.38
CA ILE A 734 3.84 -3.74 -10.13
C ILE A 734 4.15 -3.92 -11.62
N ILE A 735 5.39 -4.29 -11.96
CA ILE A 735 5.83 -4.43 -13.35
C ILE A 735 5.57 -5.84 -13.92
N GLY A 736 5.43 -6.85 -13.05
CA GLY A 736 5.17 -8.23 -13.45
C GLY A 736 3.93 -8.37 -14.34
N PRO A 737 2.74 -7.91 -13.88
CA PRO A 737 1.51 -8.06 -14.63
C PRO A 737 1.54 -7.49 -16.06
N PRO A 738 1.92 -6.20 -16.30
CA PRO A 738 1.99 -5.69 -17.66
C PRO A 738 3.02 -6.42 -18.54
N THR A 739 4.15 -6.86 -17.98
CA THR A 739 5.17 -7.59 -18.76
C THR A 739 4.59 -8.88 -19.34
N LEU A 740 3.90 -9.66 -18.49
CA LEU A 740 3.30 -10.93 -18.91
C LEU A 740 2.11 -10.71 -19.84
N VAL A 741 1.24 -9.75 -19.53
CA VAL A 741 0.10 -9.41 -20.41
C VAL A 741 0.59 -8.98 -21.79
N ASN A 742 1.62 -8.14 -21.88
CA ASN A 742 2.19 -7.73 -23.18
C ASN A 742 2.76 -8.92 -23.96
N ALA A 743 3.41 -9.87 -23.28
CA ALA A 743 3.92 -11.08 -23.92
C ALA A 743 2.77 -11.95 -24.48
N ILE A 744 1.69 -12.12 -23.72
CA ILE A 744 0.49 -12.85 -24.16
C ILE A 744 -0.19 -12.11 -25.32
N ALA A 745 -0.35 -10.80 -25.24
CA ALA A 745 -0.94 -9.99 -26.32
C ALA A 745 -0.12 -10.06 -27.61
N ASP A 746 1.21 -10.06 -27.52
CA ASP A 746 2.10 -10.22 -28.66
C ASP A 746 1.98 -11.61 -29.31
N ALA A 747 1.84 -12.66 -28.50
CA ALA A 747 1.56 -14.02 -28.96
C ALA A 747 0.20 -14.13 -29.68
N LEU A 748 -0.83 -13.47 -29.12
CA LEU A 748 -2.21 -13.50 -29.61
C LEU A 748 -2.49 -12.55 -30.78
N SER A 749 -1.54 -11.67 -31.13
CA SER A 749 -1.70 -10.69 -32.22
C SER A 749 -2.21 -11.25 -33.57
N PRO A 750 -1.95 -12.51 -33.99
CA PRO A 750 -2.56 -13.08 -35.20
C PRO A 750 -4.09 -13.26 -35.13
N PHE A 751 -4.68 -13.30 -33.94
CA PHE A 751 -6.12 -13.50 -33.72
C PHE A 751 -6.88 -12.20 -33.53
N GLY A 752 -6.18 -11.10 -33.24
CA GLY A 752 -6.78 -9.79 -33.00
C GLY A 752 -6.08 -9.05 -31.87
N GLU A 753 -6.58 -7.84 -31.59
CA GLU A 753 -6.12 -7.04 -30.46
C GLU A 753 -7.04 -7.25 -29.26
N ILE A 754 -6.48 -7.29 -28.05
CA ILE A 754 -7.27 -7.31 -26.81
C ILE A 754 -7.76 -5.88 -26.56
N ASP A 755 -9.04 -5.61 -26.87
CA ASP A 755 -9.60 -4.26 -26.72
C ASP A 755 -9.95 -3.90 -25.26
N GLU A 756 -10.56 -4.82 -24.53
CA GLU A 756 -10.79 -4.76 -23.08
C GLU A 756 -9.99 -5.88 -22.41
N LEU A 757 -9.05 -5.51 -21.52
CA LEU A 757 -8.27 -6.46 -20.76
C LEU A 757 -9.01 -6.79 -19.45
N VAL A 758 -9.48 -8.01 -19.32
CA VAL A 758 -10.12 -8.50 -18.09
C VAL A 758 -9.23 -9.59 -17.48
N LEU A 759 -8.63 -9.31 -16.32
CA LEU A 759 -7.83 -10.29 -15.58
C LEU A 759 -8.72 -11.18 -14.69
N PRO A 760 -8.30 -12.43 -14.37
CA PRO A 760 -7.12 -13.11 -14.90
C PRO A 760 -7.34 -13.64 -16.34
N LEU A 761 -6.28 -13.70 -17.13
CA LEU A 761 -6.25 -14.35 -18.45
C LEU A 761 -6.23 -15.88 -18.28
N THR A 762 -7.34 -16.44 -17.78
CA THR A 762 -7.51 -17.89 -17.69
C THR A 762 -7.50 -18.54 -19.07
N PRO A 763 -7.26 -19.86 -19.16
CA PRO A 763 -7.29 -20.56 -20.45
C PRO A 763 -8.59 -20.34 -21.22
N ALA A 764 -9.74 -20.36 -20.52
CA ALA A 764 -11.05 -20.09 -21.12
C ALA A 764 -11.13 -18.67 -21.73
N ARG A 765 -10.61 -17.66 -21.02
CA ARG A 765 -10.63 -16.27 -21.51
C ARG A 765 -9.67 -16.05 -22.67
N ILE A 766 -8.52 -16.75 -22.67
CA ILE A 766 -7.58 -16.73 -23.80
C ILE A 766 -8.23 -17.37 -25.03
N LEU A 767 -8.94 -18.49 -24.87
CA LEU A 767 -9.70 -19.10 -25.96
C LEU A 767 -10.80 -18.17 -26.48
N ASP A 768 -11.53 -17.46 -25.59
CA ASP A 768 -12.51 -16.47 -26.03
C ASP A 768 -11.87 -15.35 -26.87
N VAL A 769 -10.65 -14.89 -26.54
CA VAL A 769 -9.89 -13.94 -27.38
C VAL A 769 -9.57 -14.56 -28.74
N ILE A 770 -9.03 -15.78 -28.76
CA ILE A 770 -8.64 -16.50 -29.99
C ILE A 770 -9.83 -16.72 -30.92
N GLU A 771 -10.97 -17.09 -30.34
CA GLU A 771 -12.23 -17.35 -31.05
C GLU A 771 -13.04 -16.08 -31.34
N GLN A 772 -12.53 -14.91 -30.93
CA GLN A 772 -13.18 -13.59 -31.08
C GLN A 772 -14.58 -13.53 -30.45
N ARG A 773 -14.74 -14.19 -29.30
CA ARG A 773 -15.96 -14.14 -28.47
C ARG A 773 -15.92 -12.91 -27.55
N ASP A 774 -17.08 -12.60 -26.96
CA ASP A 774 -17.17 -11.48 -26.01
C ASP A 774 -16.43 -11.82 -24.70
N VAL A 775 -15.29 -11.18 -24.50
CA VAL A 775 -14.41 -11.34 -23.31
C VAL A 775 -14.85 -10.49 -22.12
N SER A 776 -15.86 -9.63 -22.27
CA SER A 776 -16.33 -8.73 -21.20
C SER A 776 -17.03 -9.48 -20.05
N GLY A 777 -17.33 -10.77 -20.24
CA GLY A 777 -18.06 -11.61 -19.30
C GLY A 777 -19.56 -11.28 -19.21
N ARG A 778 -20.05 -10.34 -20.03
CA ARG A 778 -21.49 -10.04 -20.16
C ARG A 778 -22.18 -11.16 -20.94
N HIS A 779 -22.54 -12.24 -20.24
CA HIS A 779 -23.50 -13.17 -20.82
C HIS A 779 -24.78 -12.40 -21.14
N ALA A 780 -25.16 -12.37 -22.41
CA ALA A 780 -26.51 -11.99 -22.79
C ALA A 780 -27.47 -12.97 -22.09
N GLY A 781 -28.03 -12.54 -20.96
CA GLY A 781 -29.11 -13.28 -20.31
C GLY A 781 -30.24 -13.54 -21.32
N PRO A 782 -31.06 -14.58 -21.10
CA PRO A 782 -32.20 -14.85 -21.98
C PRO A 782 -32.99 -13.56 -22.16
N LYS A 783 -33.19 -13.16 -23.43
CA LYS A 783 -33.93 -11.95 -23.81
C LYS A 783 -35.14 -11.80 -22.89
N ALA A 784 -35.11 -10.81 -22.01
CA ALA A 784 -36.30 -10.38 -21.30
C ALA A 784 -37.39 -10.14 -22.36
N ALA A 785 -38.60 -10.62 -22.07
CA ALA A 785 -39.76 -10.41 -22.91
C ALA A 785 -39.86 -8.92 -23.31
N PRO A 786 -40.34 -8.60 -24.53
CA PRO A 786 -40.38 -7.22 -25.00
C PRO A 786 -41.15 -6.39 -23.99
N VAL A 787 -40.43 -5.49 -23.32
CA VAL A 787 -41.05 -4.44 -22.52
C VAL A 787 -41.81 -3.59 -23.52
N VAL A 788 -43.12 -3.49 -23.32
CA VAL A 788 -43.99 -2.61 -24.08
C VAL A 788 -43.43 -1.21 -23.93
N GLU A 789 -42.94 -0.64 -25.03
CA GLU A 789 -42.71 0.79 -25.15
C GLU A 789 -44.06 1.49 -25.00
N ASP A 790 -44.25 2.11 -23.84
CA ASP A 790 -45.06 3.32 -23.72
C ASP A 790 -44.58 4.07 -22.47
N ALA A 791 -43.60 4.94 -22.69
CA ALA A 791 -43.40 6.11 -21.86
C ALA A 791 -43.14 7.30 -22.80
N ALA A 792 -44.15 8.16 -22.89
CA ALA A 792 -44.09 9.47 -23.50
C ALA A 792 -42.85 10.25 -23.00
N PRO A 793 -42.35 11.24 -23.78
CA PRO A 793 -41.26 12.11 -23.34
C PRO A 793 -41.54 12.62 -21.93
N ILE A 794 -40.60 12.39 -21.02
CA ILE A 794 -40.63 13.00 -19.70
C ILE A 794 -40.57 14.50 -19.94
N ASP A 795 -41.72 15.16 -19.72
CA ASP A 795 -41.77 16.61 -19.61
C ASP A 795 -40.71 17.05 -18.61
N VAL A 796 -39.89 18.00 -19.05
CA VAL A 796 -38.96 18.74 -18.20
C VAL A 796 -39.73 19.16 -16.95
N VAL A 797 -39.38 18.57 -15.82
CA VAL A 797 -39.90 19.00 -14.51
C VAL A 797 -39.53 20.48 -14.39
N PRO A 798 -40.51 21.40 -14.22
CA PRO A 798 -40.17 22.79 -14.00
C PRO A 798 -39.34 22.87 -12.72
N GLU A 799 -38.21 23.58 -12.80
CA GLU A 799 -37.39 23.91 -11.64
C GLU A 799 -38.29 24.33 -10.48
N ALA A 800 -38.08 23.71 -9.32
CA ALA A 800 -38.76 24.12 -8.10
C ALA A 800 -38.51 25.63 -7.89
N PRO A 801 -39.52 26.42 -7.49
CA PRO A 801 -39.32 27.84 -7.28
C PRO A 801 -38.25 28.04 -6.21
N VAL A 802 -37.20 28.76 -6.59
CA VAL A 802 -36.11 29.14 -5.70
C VAL A 802 -36.72 29.92 -4.53
N SER A 803 -36.69 29.35 -3.32
CA SER A 803 -37.20 30.04 -2.14
C SER A 803 -36.30 31.25 -1.87
N SER A 804 -36.87 32.44 -1.90
CA SER A 804 -36.20 33.66 -1.43
C SER A 804 -35.82 33.51 0.04
N ILE A 805 -34.58 33.86 0.39
CA ILE A 805 -34.13 33.91 1.79
C ILE A 805 -34.76 35.14 2.44
N ASP A 806 -35.68 34.94 3.39
CA ASP A 806 -36.13 36.02 4.28
C ASP A 806 -34.93 36.48 5.13
N GLY A 807 -34.39 37.67 4.82
CA GLY A 807 -33.27 38.28 5.54
C GLY A 807 -31.93 38.39 4.78
N GLY A 808 -31.84 37.89 3.54
CA GLY A 808 -30.60 37.93 2.74
C GLY A 808 -29.47 37.06 3.32
N ILE A 809 -28.29 37.02 2.69
CA ILE A 809 -27.13 36.27 3.22
C ILE A 809 -26.08 37.15 3.90
N GLU A 810 -26.29 38.47 3.88
CA GLU A 810 -25.34 39.47 4.39
C GLU A 810 -24.99 39.25 5.87
N GLY A 811 -23.71 39.41 6.22
CA GLY A 811 -23.17 39.24 7.57
C GLY A 811 -22.28 38.01 7.77
N ASP A 812 -22.04 37.66 9.03
CA ASP A 812 -21.09 36.62 9.44
C ASP A 812 -21.72 35.23 9.54
N TRP A 813 -20.97 34.23 9.09
CA TRP A 813 -21.34 32.81 9.09
C TRP A 813 -20.20 31.98 9.66
N ALA A 814 -20.48 31.18 10.68
CA ALA A 814 -19.56 30.17 11.18
C ALA A 814 -19.67 28.94 10.29
N MET A 815 -18.61 28.64 9.53
CA MET A 815 -18.57 27.58 8.53
C MET A 815 -17.47 26.56 8.86
N VAL A 816 -17.70 25.32 8.45
CA VAL A 816 -16.75 24.22 8.53
C VAL A 816 -16.55 23.66 7.14
N LEU A 817 -15.31 23.70 6.66
CA LEU A 817 -14.88 23.07 5.44
C LEU A 817 -14.27 21.71 5.77
N LYS A 818 -14.90 20.62 5.35
CA LYS A 818 -14.40 19.25 5.58
C LYS A 818 -13.35 18.87 4.54
N THR A 819 -12.07 19.03 4.88
CA THR A 819 -10.96 18.67 3.98
C THR A 819 -10.40 17.27 4.29
N PRO A 820 -9.70 16.62 3.35
CA PRO A 820 -9.00 15.35 3.61
C PRO A 820 -7.96 15.41 4.74
N MET A 821 -7.45 16.60 5.07
CA MET A 821 -6.49 16.83 6.14
C MET A 821 -7.14 17.12 7.49
N GLY A 822 -8.47 17.15 7.56
CA GLY A 822 -9.28 17.47 8.73
C GLY A 822 -10.28 18.61 8.48
N PRO A 823 -11.28 18.77 9.35
CA PRO A 823 -12.22 19.89 9.28
C PRO A 823 -11.51 21.22 9.59
N GLN A 824 -11.80 22.24 8.78
CA GLN A 824 -11.31 23.60 8.97
C GLN A 824 -12.47 24.51 9.35
N GLU A 825 -12.44 25.04 10.57
CA GLU A 825 -13.38 26.05 11.03
C GLU A 825 -12.98 27.42 10.47
N MET A 826 -13.97 28.16 9.97
CA MET A 826 -13.77 29.49 9.41
C MET A 826 -14.99 30.38 9.65
N VAL A 827 -14.77 31.69 9.71
CA VAL A 827 -15.83 32.69 9.67
C VAL A 827 -15.85 33.28 8.27
N ALA A 828 -16.99 33.18 7.60
CA ALA A 828 -17.22 33.85 6.33
C ALA A 828 -18.09 35.10 6.55
N HIS A 829 -17.64 36.23 6.03
CA HIS A 829 -18.43 37.45 5.96
C HIS A 829 -18.88 37.67 4.54
N PHE A 830 -20.17 37.96 4.34
CA PHE A 830 -20.75 38.25 3.04
C PHE A 830 -21.29 39.67 2.99
N ASP A 831 -20.77 40.49 2.07
CA ASP A 831 -21.28 41.81 1.69
C ASP A 831 -22.07 41.68 0.39
N CYS A 832 -23.35 42.06 0.40
CA CYS A 832 -24.24 41.91 -0.76
C CYS A 832 -24.57 43.26 -1.41
N ASP A 833 -24.32 43.40 -2.70
CA ASP A 833 -24.81 44.51 -3.55
C ASP A 833 -25.65 43.93 -4.70
N GLY A 834 -26.95 43.77 -4.46
CA GLY A 834 -27.84 43.02 -5.34
C GLY A 834 -27.44 41.54 -5.40
N ASP A 835 -27.22 41.02 -6.62
CA ASP A 835 -26.76 39.65 -6.85
C ASP A 835 -25.23 39.52 -6.76
N ALA A 836 -24.50 40.63 -6.65
CA ALA A 836 -23.04 40.62 -6.48
C ALA A 836 -22.68 40.49 -5.01
N VAL A 837 -21.79 39.55 -4.70
CA VAL A 837 -21.33 39.28 -3.33
C VAL A 837 -19.82 39.37 -3.26
N SER A 838 -19.33 40.13 -2.28
CA SER A 838 -17.92 40.17 -1.88
C SER A 838 -17.79 39.81 -0.41
N GLY A 839 -16.57 39.69 0.09
CA GLY A 839 -16.36 39.50 1.51
C GLY A 839 -15.03 38.83 1.81
N TYR A 840 -14.99 38.09 2.89
CA TYR A 840 -13.78 37.38 3.32
C TYR A 840 -14.10 36.07 4.02
N LEU A 841 -13.13 35.17 4.00
CA LEU A 841 -13.08 34.00 4.89
C LEU A 841 -11.87 34.12 5.81
N GLU A 842 -12.11 33.96 7.11
CA GLU A 842 -11.08 33.99 8.15
C GLU A 842 -10.99 32.62 8.83
N ALA A 843 -9.79 32.04 8.78
CA ALA A 843 -9.43 30.77 9.43
C ALA A 843 -8.17 30.97 10.29
N PRO A 844 -7.76 30.01 11.14
CA PRO A 844 -6.54 30.12 11.97
C PRO A 844 -5.27 30.47 11.18
N GLU A 845 -5.21 30.11 9.91
CA GLU A 845 -4.09 30.36 8.99
C GLU A 845 -4.08 31.78 8.41
N GLY A 846 -5.18 32.53 8.56
CA GLY A 846 -5.33 33.93 8.15
C GLY A 846 -6.64 34.23 7.43
N ARG A 847 -6.85 35.52 7.15
CA ARG A 847 -7.98 36.06 6.40
C ARG A 847 -7.67 36.15 4.90
N GLN A 848 -8.63 35.77 4.07
CA GLN A 848 -8.59 35.87 2.62
C GLN A 848 -9.83 36.60 2.12
N ASP A 849 -9.64 37.73 1.45
CA ASP A 849 -10.72 38.47 0.83
C ASP A 849 -11.04 37.92 -0.57
N TYR A 850 -12.30 37.99 -0.98
CA TYR A 850 -12.72 37.64 -2.33
C TYR A 850 -13.73 38.68 -2.87
N ALA A 851 -13.79 38.76 -4.20
CA ALA A 851 -14.74 39.62 -4.90
C ALA A 851 -15.28 38.88 -6.14
N GLY A 852 -16.48 39.27 -6.58
CA GLY A 852 -17.10 38.70 -7.78
C GLY A 852 -17.90 37.42 -7.53
N GLY A 853 -18.41 37.21 -6.32
CA GLY A 853 -19.42 36.20 -6.06
C GLY A 853 -20.75 36.55 -6.72
N VAL A 854 -21.48 35.54 -7.16
CA VAL A 854 -22.80 35.69 -7.80
C VAL A 854 -23.82 34.91 -6.99
N LEU A 855 -24.81 35.61 -6.45
CA LEU A 855 -25.96 35.05 -5.76
C LEU A 855 -27.11 34.86 -6.76
N SER A 856 -27.59 33.63 -6.91
CA SER A 856 -28.78 33.29 -7.70
C SER A 856 -29.81 32.65 -6.78
N GLY A 857 -30.79 33.47 -6.35
CA GLY A 857 -31.78 33.08 -5.35
C GLY A 857 -31.16 32.75 -3.99
N ASN A 858 -31.03 31.47 -3.63
CA ASN A 858 -30.37 31.05 -2.39
C ASN A 858 -29.00 30.37 -2.59
N GLN A 859 -28.48 30.39 -3.81
CA GLN A 859 -27.20 29.78 -4.16
C GLN A 859 -26.14 30.84 -4.46
N LEU A 860 -25.03 30.82 -3.74
CA LEU A 860 -23.88 31.70 -3.93
C LEU A 860 -22.71 30.93 -4.52
N LYS A 861 -22.17 31.42 -5.64
CA LYS A 861 -20.92 30.91 -6.22
C LYS A 861 -19.84 31.98 -6.22
N PHE A 862 -18.65 31.67 -5.76
CA PHE A 862 -17.50 32.57 -5.82
C PHE A 862 -16.17 31.81 -5.86
N GLU A 863 -15.13 32.48 -6.32
CA GLU A 863 -13.76 31.96 -6.33
C GLU A 863 -12.88 32.77 -5.39
N MET A 864 -11.96 32.08 -4.71
CA MET A 864 -11.01 32.69 -3.78
C MET A 864 -9.60 32.16 -4.05
N LYS A 865 -8.64 33.06 -4.24
CA LYS A 865 -7.23 32.70 -4.43
C LYS A 865 -6.53 32.66 -3.09
N VAL A 866 -5.96 31.52 -2.74
CA VAL A 866 -5.21 31.30 -1.50
C VAL A 866 -3.73 31.18 -1.86
N GLU A 867 -2.86 31.94 -1.19
CA GLU A 867 -1.41 31.92 -1.48
C GLU A 867 -0.59 31.09 -0.49
N LYS A 868 -1.11 30.82 0.72
CA LYS A 868 -0.44 30.07 1.78
C LYS A 868 -1.40 29.07 2.42
N PRO A 869 -0.94 27.85 2.77
CA PRO A 869 0.43 27.34 2.63
C PRO A 869 0.83 26.99 1.18
N MET A 870 -0.13 27.00 0.24
CA MET A 870 0.11 26.76 -1.18
C MET A 870 -0.76 27.66 -2.07
N LYS A 871 -0.31 27.94 -3.30
CA LYS A 871 -1.07 28.70 -4.29
C LYS A 871 -2.17 27.84 -4.90
N ILE A 872 -3.43 28.14 -4.57
CA ILE A 872 -4.60 27.43 -5.06
C ILE A 872 -5.79 28.36 -5.27
N THR A 873 -6.69 28.02 -6.19
CA THR A 873 -7.98 28.71 -6.34
C THR A 873 -9.07 27.80 -5.80
N LEU A 874 -9.74 28.26 -4.75
CA LEU A 874 -10.90 27.63 -4.15
C LEU A 874 -12.16 28.12 -4.84
N LYS A 875 -13.08 27.21 -5.22
CA LYS A 875 -14.37 27.60 -5.81
C LYS A 875 -15.50 27.13 -4.92
N TYR A 876 -16.21 28.07 -4.31
CA TYR A 876 -17.32 27.78 -3.42
C TYR A 876 -18.63 27.77 -4.20
N ASP A 877 -19.46 26.78 -3.90
CA ASP A 877 -20.84 26.65 -4.35
C ASP A 877 -21.70 26.37 -3.11
N LEU A 878 -22.33 27.41 -2.58
CA LEU A 878 -23.02 27.43 -1.30
C LEU A 878 -24.52 27.61 -1.51
N VAL A 879 -25.32 26.87 -0.75
CA VAL A 879 -26.77 26.95 -0.70
C VAL A 879 -27.18 27.33 0.71
N PHE A 880 -27.98 28.38 0.83
CA PHE A 880 -28.46 28.92 2.09
C PHE A 880 -29.92 28.55 2.33
N ALA A 881 -30.22 28.18 3.57
CA ALA A 881 -31.56 27.87 4.04
C ALA A 881 -31.78 28.46 5.45
N GLY A 882 -32.39 29.65 5.51
CA GLY A 882 -32.58 30.41 6.75
C GLY A 882 -31.23 30.81 7.37
N ASP A 883 -30.97 30.38 8.59
CA ASP A 883 -29.71 30.60 9.31
C ASP A 883 -28.67 29.48 9.11
N THR A 884 -28.86 28.62 8.09
CA THR A 884 -27.91 27.53 7.77
C THR A 884 -27.36 27.66 6.36
N VAL A 885 -26.10 27.25 6.19
CA VAL A 885 -25.42 27.18 4.89
C VAL A 885 -24.84 25.79 4.69
N SER A 886 -24.99 25.25 3.48
CA SER A 886 -24.38 24.00 3.08
C SER A 886 -23.90 24.09 1.65
N GLY A 887 -22.89 23.32 1.26
CA GLY A 887 -22.38 23.40 -0.10
C GLY A 887 -21.12 22.61 -0.30
N LYS A 888 -20.39 22.96 -1.35
CA LYS A 888 -19.10 22.37 -1.68
C LYS A 888 -18.09 23.48 -1.98
N CYS A 889 -16.83 23.19 -1.67
CA CYS A 889 -15.69 23.99 -2.09
C CYS A 889 -14.78 23.12 -2.95
N LYS A 890 -14.60 23.47 -4.23
CA LYS A 890 -13.61 22.83 -5.09
C LYS A 890 -12.22 23.34 -4.72
N MET A 891 -11.28 22.43 -4.49
CA MET A 891 -9.91 22.69 -4.03
C MET A 891 -8.89 22.25 -5.10
N GLY A 892 -9.12 22.59 -6.37
CA GLY A 892 -8.24 22.22 -7.48
C GLY A 892 -8.00 20.70 -7.56
N MET A 893 -6.73 20.28 -7.58
CA MET A 893 -6.35 18.86 -7.69
C MET A 893 -6.74 17.99 -6.49
N PHE A 894 -7.12 18.60 -5.36
CA PHE A 894 -7.51 17.88 -4.13
C PHE A 894 -9.00 17.54 -4.09
N GLY A 895 -9.74 17.74 -5.19
CA GLY A 895 -11.16 17.41 -5.30
C GLY A 895 -12.06 18.46 -4.65
N SER A 896 -13.21 18.02 -4.14
CA SER A 896 -14.22 18.88 -3.51
C SER A 896 -14.38 18.55 -2.03
N ALA A 897 -14.48 19.57 -1.19
CA ALA A 897 -14.76 19.45 0.23
C ALA A 897 -16.17 19.93 0.54
N LYS A 898 -16.86 19.25 1.47
CA LYS A 898 -18.20 19.65 1.94
C LYS A 898 -18.07 20.87 2.84
N VAL A 899 -18.96 21.83 2.65
CA VAL A 899 -19.09 23.04 3.46
C VAL A 899 -20.40 22.97 4.23
N THR A 900 -20.36 23.21 5.52
CA THR A 900 -21.56 23.33 6.37
C THR A 900 -21.37 24.45 7.38
N GLY A 901 -22.40 25.21 7.69
CA GLY A 901 -22.29 26.31 8.65
C GLY A 901 -23.63 26.87 9.10
N ALA A 902 -23.56 27.86 9.98
CA ALA A 902 -24.71 28.60 10.47
C ALA A 902 -24.38 30.08 10.64
N ARG A 903 -25.41 30.93 10.55
CA ARG A 903 -25.27 32.38 10.75
C ARG A 903 -24.83 32.67 12.19
N VAL A 904 -23.88 33.58 12.34
CA VAL A 904 -23.46 34.09 13.66
C VAL A 904 -24.52 35.09 14.14
N LYS A 905 -25.09 34.86 15.32
CA LYS A 905 -26.14 35.70 15.92
C LYS A 905 -25.58 36.88 16.71
#